data_AF-A0A7C3MCF9-F1
#
_entry.id   AF-A0A7C3MCF9-F1
#
_cell.length_a   1.000
_cell.length_b   1.000
_cell.length_c   1.000
_cell.angle_alpha   90.00
_cell.angle_beta   90.00
_cell.angle_gamma   90.00
#
_symmetry.space_group_name_H-M   'P 1'
#
loop_
_entity.id
_entity.type
_entity.pdbx_description
1 polymer ?
#
loop_
_entity_poly.entity_id
_entity_poly.type
_entity_poly.pdbx_seq_one_letter_code
_entity_poly.pdbx_strand_id
1 'polypeptide(L)'
;MNLSATCPDNPAGLSFQFTDLNTNVITSFTPPPIPTTNASVTVTNLLWVNTTNVPTGTYGFRVEASGPGTGLLLLTVQSAYIWSGGGGLENTAWSDPVNWVGGYVPPSGTGAEVVFSDGGGLTNASTNIAVTISSDVNLGSLRHAITSADTRRHNFQLNPGVTLWITGPEGFSAGIRDRSDTSQQWQLAFLGTNASLVISNPVATIRTFSIENQASLLQLDQLGTLVAKVYSIHVSDYRAYPNWTNLQANGYADAALPRRMPCGDITFARTNVIVCGFEGDPEDWTNPAVRSYSFVLGRNASYGTTVRRNVQLGISNYFSLNSICLNGFGTALDQTAGKVQFHTNFTAEYGASNCIVVFRGTNGNDRVAMFAIADHATPGSSTSSTKGIVDLTGGTTDALVDKLWIARDRTNANNGYARGELYVGRGIFDCNELMLGYQGNGNNAGTGENYCQGVLGVSNGGLLRVNDVIHLGYTTADETNNNAAAANGYGQINVSAGATLIANEIRVGGVTKISRQNTISVTSGGKLIISNTVAGADKKLASLSLSDAAITVHIKGLDPIIYTTNLSATTPASSINVASIENIDSYPVTIPIIVYDSCSAANFAIGRLPSGLVGSIMNNTATKTIELTLTTNVPKILVWRGNLSSDWDTMTANWVTLEGGVQTNFTDGDFVVFDDTAVRKSVNIVMDVQPGQSAEIPGILVSNATGSYTFDGWSRIVGGTRLVKVGAGSLTFNAQYEGSVELAEGVMSGTGTVGTTIVQSGAGLEFGGTIEGGAVIGGAAKLLAGGQINGPVTVQTGGSLTNLGTIGGTYTPSTMSMEEGSFLENSASGVIHVDLPWPVATNATLVNNGVILLTGTGTEALNIYGTLKGTGLITIGKEGAQAINEARVNINSGGRLLIGNTDGQIAGIVIATRLDFLPGSQIVFDVNPAGGNDVISNKTWYYGFFEIDGKVCFGQNASQGGTLYINRIGSAQFSPGQTLYLFDKTNNAPEFTIPGWPRVIPAPGPGLAWDISDMVSNLTLRVALPPVLERTLEGGTNLVFSWPTNYRGWRLEYQTNSLTVGLSTNWTTVGGSFLTNYVVVPVGQGYTNWPPNSTIFYRLAHP
;
A
#
# COMPACT_ATOMS: atom_id res chain seq x y z
N MET A 1 -39.67 -22.84 -20.83
CA MET A 1 -38.25 -22.59 -21.17
C MET A 1 -38.18 -22.29 -22.66
N ASN A 2 -37.60 -21.17 -23.07
CA ASN A 2 -37.44 -20.81 -24.48
C ASN A 2 -36.05 -21.30 -24.91
N LEU A 3 -35.98 -22.34 -25.73
CA LEU A 3 -34.71 -22.95 -26.15
C LEU A 3 -34.53 -22.71 -27.65
N SER A 4 -33.46 -22.01 -28.02
CA SER A 4 -33.00 -21.87 -29.39
C SER A 4 -31.70 -22.65 -29.57
N ALA A 5 -31.69 -23.62 -30.47
CA ALA A 5 -30.47 -24.30 -30.91
C ALA A 5 -30.20 -23.94 -32.38
N THR A 6 -28.96 -23.61 -32.71
CA THR A 6 -28.48 -23.46 -34.08
C THR A 6 -27.62 -24.67 -34.42
N CYS A 7 -28.00 -25.42 -35.46
CA CYS A 7 -27.15 -26.49 -36.01
C CYS A 7 -26.26 -25.88 -37.10
N PRO A 8 -24.93 -25.99 -37.00
CA PRO A 8 -24.08 -25.77 -38.14
C PRO A 8 -24.19 -27.00 -39.06
N ASP A 9 -24.35 -26.73 -40.34
CA ASP A 9 -24.45 -27.67 -41.45
C ASP A 9 -25.83 -28.31 -41.71
N ASN A 10 -26.19 -28.26 -42.99
CA ASN A 10 -27.47 -28.64 -43.56
C ASN A 10 -27.47 -30.13 -43.92
N PRO A 11 -28.31 -30.93 -43.24
CA PRO A 11 -28.96 -32.02 -43.92
C PRO A 11 -30.47 -32.00 -43.67
N ALA A 12 -31.24 -32.10 -44.74
CA ALA A 12 -32.61 -32.58 -44.66
C ALA A 12 -32.64 -33.93 -43.91
N GLY A 13 -33.58 -34.09 -42.96
CA GLY A 13 -33.78 -35.35 -42.24
C GLY A 13 -33.35 -35.37 -40.76
N LEU A 14 -33.06 -34.23 -40.14
CA LEU A 14 -32.85 -34.15 -38.69
C LEU A 14 -34.16 -34.41 -37.94
N SER A 15 -34.16 -35.41 -37.04
CA SER A 15 -35.24 -35.63 -36.07
C SER A 15 -34.70 -35.50 -34.65
N PHE A 16 -35.48 -34.89 -33.75
CA PHE A 16 -35.09 -34.73 -32.35
C PHE A 16 -35.90 -35.65 -31.45
N GLN A 17 -35.21 -36.37 -30.57
CA GLN A 17 -35.84 -37.21 -29.56
C GLN A 17 -35.66 -36.57 -28.19
N PHE A 18 -36.78 -36.43 -27.46
CA PHE A 18 -36.76 -35.99 -26.06
C PHE A 18 -36.98 -37.19 -25.15
N THR A 19 -35.98 -37.49 -24.33
CA THR A 19 -36.03 -38.61 -23.40
C THR A 19 -35.61 -38.14 -22.00
N ASP A 20 -36.22 -38.72 -20.97
CA ASP A 20 -35.65 -38.61 -19.62
C ASP A 20 -34.37 -39.47 -19.53
N LEU A 21 -33.61 -39.31 -18.44
CA LEU A 21 -32.39 -40.10 -18.20
C LEU A 21 -32.65 -41.61 -18.00
N ASN A 22 -33.91 -42.03 -17.85
CA ASN A 22 -34.34 -43.43 -17.84
C ASN A 22 -34.82 -43.91 -19.22
N THR A 23 -34.55 -43.16 -20.29
CA THR A 23 -34.88 -43.47 -21.69
C THR A 23 -36.37 -43.49 -22.05
N ASN A 24 -37.27 -43.00 -21.18
CA ASN A 24 -38.69 -42.89 -21.50
C ASN A 24 -38.90 -41.78 -22.54
N VAL A 25 -39.49 -42.12 -23.68
CA VAL A 25 -39.82 -41.16 -24.74
C VAL A 25 -40.98 -40.28 -24.29
N ILE A 26 -40.78 -38.97 -24.28
CA ILE A 26 -41.89 -38.03 -24.01
C ILE A 26 -42.67 -37.84 -25.32
N THR A 27 -43.92 -38.29 -25.34
CA THR A 27 -44.72 -38.50 -26.56
C THR A 27 -45.28 -37.23 -27.21
N SER A 28 -45.05 -36.03 -26.66
CA SER A 28 -45.69 -34.78 -27.10
C SER A 28 -44.76 -33.80 -27.83
N PHE A 29 -43.65 -34.26 -28.39
CA PHE A 29 -42.71 -33.41 -29.13
C PHE A 29 -42.87 -33.58 -30.65
N THR A 30 -43.30 -32.53 -31.35
CA THR A 30 -43.25 -32.44 -32.82
C THR A 30 -42.54 -31.13 -33.18
N PRO A 31 -41.27 -31.16 -33.61
CA PRO A 31 -40.58 -29.95 -34.01
C PRO A 31 -41.23 -29.39 -35.29
N PRO A 32 -41.33 -28.07 -35.47
CA PRO A 32 -41.74 -27.50 -36.74
C PRO A 32 -40.74 -27.89 -37.85
N PRO A 33 -41.19 -28.11 -39.09
CA PRO A 33 -40.31 -28.50 -40.20
C PRO A 33 -39.27 -27.40 -40.47
N ILE A 34 -37.99 -27.79 -40.55
CA ILE A 34 -36.88 -26.88 -40.84
C ILE A 34 -36.84 -26.59 -42.35
N PRO A 35 -36.92 -25.32 -42.82
CA PRO A 35 -36.86 -24.98 -44.24
C PRO A 35 -35.50 -25.34 -44.87
N THR A 36 -35.51 -25.87 -46.09
CA THR A 36 -34.35 -26.49 -46.77
C THR A 36 -33.37 -25.52 -47.45
N THR A 37 -33.55 -24.19 -47.34
CA THR A 37 -32.91 -23.24 -48.28
C THR A 37 -31.94 -22.21 -47.72
N ASN A 38 -31.58 -22.20 -46.43
CA ASN A 38 -30.63 -21.21 -45.89
C ASN A 38 -29.54 -21.83 -45.00
N ALA A 39 -28.31 -21.30 -45.11
CA ALA A 39 -27.07 -21.81 -44.49
C ALA A 39 -26.98 -21.66 -42.95
N SER A 40 -28.03 -21.19 -42.27
CA SER A 40 -28.21 -21.24 -40.81
C SER A 40 -29.67 -20.90 -40.50
N VAL A 41 -30.40 -21.81 -39.84
CA VAL A 41 -31.78 -21.58 -39.39
C VAL A 41 -31.80 -21.64 -37.86
N THR A 42 -32.18 -20.54 -37.21
CA THR A 42 -32.48 -20.52 -35.77
C THR A 42 -33.96 -20.86 -35.58
N VAL A 43 -34.27 -21.96 -34.88
CA VAL A 43 -35.65 -22.34 -34.55
C VAL A 43 -35.88 -22.18 -33.05
N THR A 44 -36.90 -21.41 -32.66
CA THR A 44 -37.33 -21.30 -31.27
C THR A 44 -38.36 -22.39 -31.00
N ASN A 45 -38.05 -23.32 -30.08
CA ASN A 45 -38.96 -24.40 -29.71
C ASN A 45 -39.52 -24.19 -28.29
N LEU A 46 -40.85 -24.24 -28.17
CA LEU A 46 -41.53 -24.23 -26.87
C LEU A 46 -41.81 -25.67 -26.46
N LEU A 47 -41.11 -26.13 -25.42
CA LEU A 47 -41.35 -27.44 -24.81
C LEU A 47 -42.33 -27.31 -23.65
N TRP A 48 -43.43 -28.05 -23.73
CA TRP A 48 -44.39 -28.21 -22.64
C TRP A 48 -44.22 -29.60 -22.02
N VAL A 49 -43.87 -29.65 -20.74
CA VAL A 49 -43.82 -30.90 -19.97
C VAL A 49 -45.02 -30.90 -19.04
N ASN A 50 -46.09 -31.61 -19.44
CA ASN A 50 -47.26 -31.78 -18.60
C ASN A 50 -46.95 -32.85 -17.55
N THR A 51 -47.06 -32.48 -16.28
CA THR A 51 -46.77 -33.38 -15.18
C THR A 51 -47.88 -33.36 -14.14
N THR A 52 -48.02 -34.44 -13.37
CA THR A 52 -48.98 -34.52 -12.25
C THR A 52 -48.29 -35.28 -11.12
N ASN A 53 -48.36 -34.76 -9.89
CA ASN A 53 -47.78 -35.38 -8.69
C ASN A 53 -46.28 -35.70 -8.78
N VAL A 54 -45.47 -34.81 -9.37
CA VAL A 54 -44.01 -34.99 -9.47
C VAL A 54 -43.36 -34.71 -8.11
N PRO A 55 -42.60 -35.65 -7.53
CA PRO A 55 -41.83 -35.41 -6.33
C PRO A 55 -40.86 -34.24 -6.49
N THR A 56 -40.56 -33.54 -5.41
CA THR A 56 -39.53 -32.51 -5.44
C THR A 56 -38.18 -33.11 -5.79
N GLY A 57 -37.43 -32.46 -6.67
CA GLY A 57 -36.11 -32.94 -7.10
C GLY A 57 -35.67 -32.35 -8.44
N THR A 58 -34.44 -32.69 -8.81
CA THR A 58 -33.83 -32.29 -10.08
C THR A 58 -33.97 -33.42 -11.10
N TYR A 59 -34.50 -33.12 -12.28
CA TYR A 59 -34.76 -34.06 -13.36
C TYR A 59 -33.96 -33.65 -14.60
N GLY A 60 -33.12 -34.56 -15.09
CA GLY A 60 -32.35 -34.37 -16.32
C GLY A 60 -33.15 -34.84 -17.53
N PHE A 61 -33.09 -34.04 -18.58
CA PHE A 61 -33.65 -34.36 -19.89
C PHE A 61 -32.58 -34.20 -20.95
N ARG A 62 -32.65 -35.04 -21.98
CA ARG A 62 -31.78 -34.90 -23.15
C ARG A 62 -32.59 -34.63 -24.40
N VAL A 63 -32.10 -33.70 -25.19
CA VAL A 63 -32.52 -33.48 -26.58
C VAL A 63 -31.42 -34.06 -27.45
N GLU A 64 -31.71 -35.17 -28.12
CA GLU A 64 -30.78 -35.81 -29.06
C GLU A 64 -31.24 -35.53 -30.49
N ALA A 65 -30.37 -34.96 -31.30
CA ALA A 65 -30.58 -34.86 -32.74
C ALA A 65 -30.09 -36.14 -33.44
N SER A 66 -30.89 -36.70 -34.35
CA SER A 66 -30.52 -37.86 -35.18
C SER A 66 -30.66 -37.54 -36.68
N GLY A 67 -29.77 -38.11 -37.50
CA GLY A 67 -29.62 -37.79 -38.93
C GLY A 67 -28.14 -37.68 -39.33
N PRO A 68 -27.79 -36.98 -40.44
CA PRO A 68 -26.39 -36.80 -40.85
C PRO A 68 -25.55 -35.88 -39.95
N GLY A 69 -26.17 -35.26 -38.93
CA GLY A 69 -25.51 -34.58 -37.82
C GLY A 69 -25.91 -35.21 -36.48
N THR A 70 -24.99 -35.23 -35.51
CA THR A 70 -25.22 -35.74 -34.15
C THR A 70 -24.99 -34.61 -33.14
N GLY A 71 -25.84 -34.50 -32.11
CA GLY A 71 -25.75 -33.47 -31.06
C GLY A 71 -26.63 -33.78 -29.86
N LEU A 72 -26.18 -33.40 -28.66
CA LEU A 72 -26.81 -33.77 -27.37
C LEU A 72 -26.93 -32.53 -26.47
N LEU A 73 -28.12 -31.99 -26.28
CA LEU A 73 -28.37 -30.94 -25.27
C LEU A 73 -28.91 -31.57 -23.98
N LEU A 74 -28.22 -31.35 -22.87
CA LEU A 74 -28.70 -31.71 -21.54
C LEU A 74 -29.41 -30.53 -20.88
N LEU A 75 -30.65 -30.74 -20.47
CA LEU A 75 -31.49 -29.80 -19.74
C LEU A 75 -31.75 -30.34 -18.34
N THR A 76 -31.86 -29.42 -17.39
CA THR A 76 -32.14 -29.74 -16.00
C THR A 76 -33.38 -28.96 -15.56
N VAL A 77 -34.42 -29.67 -15.13
CA VAL A 77 -35.65 -29.07 -14.60
C VAL A 77 -35.78 -29.45 -13.14
N GLN A 78 -36.07 -28.47 -12.29
CA GLN A 78 -36.27 -28.70 -10.85
C GLN A 78 -37.77 -28.62 -10.54
N SER A 79 -38.31 -29.67 -9.90
CA SER A 79 -39.62 -29.63 -9.25
C SER A 79 -39.42 -29.15 -7.81
N ALA A 80 -40.00 -28.00 -7.46
CA ALA A 80 -39.76 -27.33 -6.19
C ALA A 80 -40.96 -26.48 -5.74
N TYR A 81 -40.98 -26.15 -4.45
CA TYR A 81 -41.87 -25.13 -3.89
C TYR A 81 -41.31 -23.75 -4.24
N ILE A 82 -42.16 -22.89 -4.81
CA ILE A 82 -41.75 -21.57 -5.32
C ILE A 82 -42.31 -20.47 -4.43
N TRP A 83 -41.41 -19.61 -3.92
CA TRP A 83 -41.81 -18.42 -3.19
C TRP A 83 -42.46 -17.40 -4.15
N SER A 84 -43.59 -16.84 -3.73
CA SER A 84 -44.31 -15.79 -4.47
C SER A 84 -44.32 -14.44 -3.74
N GLY A 85 -44.19 -14.45 -2.41
CA GLY A 85 -44.29 -13.24 -1.57
C GLY A 85 -45.65 -12.55 -1.67
N GLY A 86 -46.73 -13.29 -1.91
CA GLY A 86 -48.09 -12.76 -2.10
C GLY A 86 -48.62 -11.90 -0.95
N GLY A 87 -48.08 -12.06 0.27
CA GLY A 87 -48.40 -11.24 1.44
C GLY A 87 -47.70 -9.87 1.51
N GLY A 88 -46.80 -9.58 0.58
CA GLY A 88 -46.04 -8.31 0.55
C GLY A 88 -45.16 -8.09 1.78
N LEU A 89 -44.85 -6.82 2.08
CA LEU A 89 -44.02 -6.47 3.25
C LEU A 89 -44.76 -6.58 4.59
N GLU A 90 -46.09 -6.62 4.56
CA GLU A 90 -46.93 -6.74 5.76
C GLU A 90 -46.96 -8.17 6.31
N ASN A 91 -46.75 -9.16 5.44
CA ASN A 91 -46.70 -10.57 5.81
C ASN A 91 -45.60 -11.32 5.07
N THR A 92 -44.45 -11.44 5.72
CA THR A 92 -43.25 -12.10 5.20
C THR A 92 -43.07 -13.51 5.78
N ALA A 93 -44.06 -14.05 6.49
CA ALA A 93 -43.92 -15.31 7.22
C ALA A 93 -43.75 -16.50 6.26
N TRP A 94 -42.70 -17.30 6.49
CA TRP A 94 -42.44 -18.55 5.76
C TRP A 94 -43.62 -19.53 5.85
N SER A 95 -44.25 -19.58 7.02
CA SER A 95 -45.33 -20.52 7.34
C SER A 95 -46.68 -20.16 6.73
N ASP A 96 -46.82 -19.00 6.09
CA ASP A 96 -48.10 -18.56 5.53
C ASP A 96 -48.30 -19.06 4.09
N PRO A 97 -49.36 -19.84 3.80
CA PRO A 97 -49.70 -20.28 2.44
C PRO A 97 -49.76 -19.16 1.40
N VAL A 98 -50.15 -17.93 1.77
CA VAL A 98 -50.28 -16.81 0.81
C VAL A 98 -48.96 -16.46 0.12
N ASN A 99 -47.84 -16.79 0.76
CA ASN A 99 -46.52 -16.49 0.24
C ASN A 99 -45.97 -17.54 -0.72
N TRP A 100 -46.68 -18.64 -0.96
CA TRP A 100 -46.25 -19.75 -1.81
C TRP A 100 -47.12 -19.89 -3.06
N VAL A 101 -46.49 -20.17 -4.20
CA VAL A 101 -47.23 -20.44 -5.45
C VAL A 101 -48.18 -21.62 -5.22
N GLY A 102 -49.48 -21.40 -5.49
CA GLY A 102 -50.52 -22.41 -5.30
C GLY A 102 -50.97 -22.63 -3.86
N GLY A 103 -50.45 -21.89 -2.87
CA GLY A 103 -50.86 -22.00 -1.47
C GLY A 103 -50.21 -23.17 -0.71
N TYR A 104 -49.15 -23.78 -1.26
CA TYR A 104 -48.50 -24.94 -0.66
C TYR A 104 -47.23 -24.54 0.09
N VAL A 105 -47.30 -24.52 1.42
CA VAL A 105 -46.12 -24.29 2.29
C VAL A 105 -45.22 -25.52 2.26
N PRO A 106 -43.89 -25.37 2.11
CA PRO A 106 -42.96 -26.49 2.19
C PRO A 106 -43.13 -27.26 3.50
N PRO A 107 -43.36 -28.58 3.46
CA PRO A 107 -43.51 -29.38 4.67
C PRO A 107 -42.21 -29.42 5.46
N SER A 108 -42.29 -29.18 6.76
CA SER A 108 -41.14 -29.24 7.66
C SER A 108 -40.61 -30.67 7.79
N GLY A 109 -39.31 -30.88 7.54
CA GLY A 109 -38.63 -32.16 7.81
C GLY A 109 -38.68 -33.19 6.68
N THR A 110 -39.18 -32.84 5.50
CA THR A 110 -39.34 -33.79 4.37
C THR A 110 -38.27 -33.65 3.28
N GLY A 111 -37.26 -32.81 3.46
CA GLY A 111 -36.24 -32.57 2.43
C GLY A 111 -36.82 -31.84 1.19
N ALA A 112 -37.74 -30.89 1.40
CA ALA A 112 -38.38 -30.16 0.31
C ALA A 112 -37.38 -29.30 -0.49
N GLU A 113 -37.51 -29.29 -1.82
CA GLU A 113 -36.76 -28.40 -2.71
C GLU A 113 -37.44 -27.03 -2.79
N VAL A 114 -36.68 -25.94 -2.60
CA VAL A 114 -37.23 -24.58 -2.58
C VAL A 114 -36.51 -23.67 -3.58
N VAL A 115 -37.31 -22.92 -4.36
CA VAL A 115 -36.82 -21.95 -5.35
C VAL A 115 -37.39 -20.56 -5.07
N PHE A 116 -36.49 -19.58 -5.01
CA PHE A 116 -36.80 -18.15 -5.01
C PHE A 116 -36.50 -17.59 -6.40
N SER A 117 -37.54 -17.14 -7.11
CA SER A 117 -37.44 -16.50 -8.43
C SER A 117 -37.73 -14.99 -8.31
N ASP A 118 -38.14 -14.32 -9.38
CA ASP A 118 -38.43 -12.88 -9.35
C ASP A 118 -39.64 -12.51 -8.46
N GLY A 119 -40.52 -13.46 -8.16
CA GLY A 119 -41.70 -13.26 -7.30
C GLY A 119 -41.32 -13.06 -5.83
N GLY A 120 -41.89 -12.03 -5.19
CA GLY A 120 -41.66 -11.73 -3.77
C GLY A 120 -40.33 -11.02 -3.46
N GLY A 121 -39.53 -10.69 -4.48
CA GLY A 121 -38.26 -9.98 -4.32
C GLY A 121 -38.42 -8.47 -4.11
N LEU A 122 -37.46 -7.86 -3.40
CA LEU A 122 -37.52 -6.44 -2.98
C LEU A 122 -36.85 -5.49 -3.99
N THR A 123 -37.41 -4.29 -4.12
CA THR A 123 -37.00 -3.29 -5.12
C THR A 123 -35.98 -2.25 -4.63
N ASN A 124 -36.13 -1.65 -3.44
CA ASN A 124 -35.35 -0.42 -3.11
C ASN A 124 -34.75 -0.27 -1.70
N ALA A 125 -34.83 -1.24 -0.78
CA ALA A 125 -34.21 -1.13 0.56
C ALA A 125 -33.47 -2.41 1.00
N SER A 126 -32.25 -2.27 1.52
CA SER A 126 -31.44 -3.38 2.06
C SER A 126 -31.90 -3.86 3.44
N THR A 127 -32.67 -3.06 4.17
CA THR A 127 -33.15 -3.36 5.53
C THR A 127 -34.49 -4.10 5.58
N ASN A 128 -35.24 -4.11 4.47
CA ASN A 128 -36.54 -4.75 4.45
C ASN A 128 -36.39 -6.26 4.48
N ILE A 129 -37.23 -6.94 5.27
CA ILE A 129 -37.26 -8.39 5.34
C ILE A 129 -38.22 -8.90 4.26
N ALA A 130 -37.79 -9.89 3.49
CA ALA A 130 -38.63 -10.55 2.49
C ALA A 130 -39.22 -11.86 3.03
N VAL A 131 -38.49 -12.52 3.93
CA VAL A 131 -38.82 -13.85 4.47
C VAL A 131 -38.51 -13.89 5.96
N THR A 132 -39.49 -14.25 6.78
CA THR A 132 -39.33 -14.45 8.23
C THR A 132 -39.50 -15.93 8.58
N ILE A 133 -38.50 -16.52 9.23
CA ILE A 133 -38.48 -17.90 9.69
C ILE A 133 -38.49 -17.90 11.23
N SER A 134 -39.64 -18.28 11.81
CA SER A 134 -39.87 -18.20 13.25
C SER A 134 -39.58 -19.49 14.03
N SER A 135 -39.36 -20.60 13.34
CA SER A 135 -39.05 -21.92 13.90
C SER A 135 -38.09 -22.65 12.98
N ASP A 136 -37.43 -23.70 13.48
CA ASP A 136 -36.51 -24.49 12.67
C ASP A 136 -37.17 -25.03 11.39
N VAL A 137 -36.45 -24.93 10.27
CA VAL A 137 -36.89 -25.40 8.96
C VAL A 137 -35.81 -26.31 8.40
N ASN A 138 -36.22 -27.42 7.78
CA ASN A 138 -35.30 -28.36 7.11
C ASN A 138 -35.73 -28.59 5.66
N LEU A 139 -34.81 -28.27 4.74
CA LEU A 139 -34.98 -28.31 3.29
C LEU A 139 -34.04 -29.35 2.65
N GLY A 140 -34.45 -29.85 1.48
CA GLY A 140 -33.59 -30.59 0.57
C GLY A 140 -32.60 -29.65 -0.12
N SER A 141 -33.11 -28.54 -0.67
CA SER A 141 -32.29 -27.52 -1.31
C SER A 141 -32.88 -26.13 -1.18
N LEU A 142 -32.02 -25.13 -1.38
CA LEU A 142 -32.42 -23.74 -1.50
C LEU A 142 -31.72 -23.12 -2.71
N ARG A 143 -32.50 -22.76 -3.73
CA ARG A 143 -32.02 -22.11 -4.95
C ARG A 143 -32.58 -20.70 -5.07
N HIS A 144 -31.70 -19.72 -5.28
CA HIS A 144 -32.04 -18.33 -5.59
C HIS A 144 -31.74 -18.03 -7.06
N ALA A 145 -32.77 -17.76 -7.85
CA ALA A 145 -32.77 -17.75 -9.31
C ALA A 145 -33.37 -16.44 -9.89
N ILE A 146 -32.87 -15.29 -9.44
CA ILE A 146 -33.33 -13.97 -9.90
C ILE A 146 -32.95 -13.72 -11.35
N THR A 147 -33.91 -13.19 -12.11
CA THR A 147 -33.72 -12.72 -13.48
C THR A 147 -34.04 -11.25 -13.69
N SER A 148 -34.65 -10.56 -12.73
CA SER A 148 -35.04 -9.13 -12.83
C SER A 148 -34.15 -8.20 -12.00
N ALA A 149 -33.86 -7.01 -12.54
CA ALA A 149 -33.19 -5.93 -11.80
C ALA A 149 -34.06 -5.32 -10.70
N ASP A 150 -35.38 -5.38 -10.88
CA ASP A 150 -36.36 -4.70 -10.03
C ASP A 150 -36.69 -5.51 -8.78
N THR A 151 -36.59 -6.84 -8.80
CA THR A 151 -36.93 -7.72 -7.66
C THR A 151 -35.73 -8.51 -7.15
N ARG A 152 -34.55 -7.89 -7.20
CA ARG A 152 -33.28 -8.63 -7.07
C ARG A 152 -32.89 -9.11 -5.68
N ARG A 153 -33.66 -8.78 -4.63
CA ARG A 153 -33.26 -9.01 -3.23
C ARG A 153 -34.24 -9.92 -2.49
N HIS A 154 -33.70 -10.89 -1.75
CA HIS A 154 -34.45 -11.65 -0.75
C HIS A 154 -33.67 -11.64 0.57
N ASN A 155 -34.23 -10.98 1.59
CA ASN A 155 -33.62 -10.92 2.92
C ASN A 155 -34.37 -11.85 3.87
N PHE A 156 -33.65 -12.80 4.45
CA PHE A 156 -34.16 -13.81 5.37
C PHE A 156 -33.88 -13.39 6.81
N GLN A 157 -34.93 -13.15 7.58
CA GLN A 157 -34.84 -12.99 9.03
C GLN A 157 -35.12 -14.34 9.70
N LEU A 158 -34.13 -14.88 10.40
CA LEU A 158 -34.30 -16.00 11.31
C LEU A 158 -34.49 -15.44 12.71
N ASN A 159 -35.51 -15.92 13.44
CA ASN A 159 -35.67 -15.56 14.84
C ASN A 159 -34.47 -16.05 15.67
N PRO A 160 -34.18 -15.41 16.82
CA PRO A 160 -33.06 -15.82 17.67
C PRO A 160 -33.15 -17.31 18.05
N GLY A 161 -32.04 -18.04 17.87
CA GLY A 161 -31.95 -19.47 18.15
C GLY A 161 -32.53 -20.40 17.08
N VAL A 162 -33.14 -19.86 16.01
CA VAL A 162 -33.69 -20.66 14.91
C VAL A 162 -32.59 -21.11 13.96
N THR A 163 -32.73 -22.35 13.45
CA THR A 163 -31.85 -22.93 12.44
C THR A 163 -32.58 -23.23 11.13
N LEU A 164 -32.02 -22.75 10.02
CA LEU A 164 -32.38 -23.19 8.67
C LEU A 164 -31.41 -24.28 8.21
N TRP A 165 -31.92 -25.50 8.04
CA TRP A 165 -31.17 -26.67 7.58
C TRP A 165 -31.39 -26.91 6.10
N ILE A 166 -30.30 -27.22 5.39
CA ILE A 166 -30.27 -27.68 4.00
C ILE A 166 -29.49 -28.99 3.98
N THR A 167 -30.18 -30.11 3.78
CA THR A 167 -29.62 -31.46 3.95
C THR A 167 -29.67 -32.34 2.71
N GLY A 168 -30.28 -31.89 1.61
CA GLY A 168 -30.33 -32.63 0.35
C GLY A 168 -29.07 -32.46 -0.51
N PRO A 169 -28.92 -33.27 -1.56
CA PRO A 169 -27.73 -33.31 -2.42
C PRO A 169 -27.59 -32.08 -3.33
N GLU A 170 -28.69 -31.40 -3.66
CA GLU A 170 -28.66 -30.19 -4.49
C GLU A 170 -28.13 -28.97 -3.72
N GLY A 171 -28.17 -29.02 -2.38
CA GLY A 171 -27.52 -28.06 -1.49
C GLY A 171 -28.06 -26.63 -1.62
N PHE A 172 -27.15 -25.67 -1.56
CA PHE A 172 -27.45 -24.24 -1.65
C PHE A 172 -26.89 -23.65 -2.94
N SER A 173 -27.72 -22.93 -3.67
CA SER A 173 -27.26 -22.18 -4.84
C SER A 173 -27.89 -20.80 -4.98
N ALA A 174 -27.11 -19.85 -5.49
CA ALA A 174 -27.57 -18.50 -5.79
C ALA A 174 -27.02 -18.00 -7.13
N GLY A 175 -27.85 -17.29 -7.90
CA GLY A 175 -27.47 -16.80 -9.22
C GLY A 175 -27.44 -17.87 -10.32
N ILE A 176 -27.86 -19.12 -10.02
CA ILE A 176 -28.18 -20.12 -11.04
C ILE A 176 -29.55 -19.79 -11.61
N ARG A 177 -29.61 -19.28 -12.84
CA ARG A 177 -30.83 -18.74 -13.45
C ARG A 177 -31.47 -19.70 -14.43
N ASP A 178 -32.74 -19.47 -14.72
CA ASP A 178 -33.50 -20.23 -15.72
C ASP A 178 -33.17 -19.82 -17.18
N ARG A 179 -32.27 -18.85 -17.36
CA ARG A 179 -31.78 -18.36 -18.66
C ARG A 179 -30.30 -18.00 -18.62
N SER A 180 -29.55 -18.32 -19.68
CA SER A 180 -28.10 -18.09 -19.79
C SER A 180 -27.72 -16.71 -20.32
N ASP A 181 -28.66 -15.95 -20.88
CA ASP A 181 -28.44 -14.73 -21.67
C ASP A 181 -28.52 -13.42 -20.87
N THR A 182 -28.65 -13.47 -19.52
CA THR A 182 -28.94 -12.26 -18.75
C THR A 182 -27.90 -11.81 -17.74
N SER A 183 -27.57 -10.52 -17.87
CA SER A 183 -26.67 -9.75 -17.03
C SER A 183 -27.48 -9.00 -15.96
N GLN A 184 -27.76 -9.65 -14.83
CA GLN A 184 -28.43 -9.03 -13.67
C GLN A 184 -27.72 -9.34 -12.37
N GLN A 185 -27.83 -8.49 -11.37
CA GLN A 185 -27.29 -8.75 -10.03
C GLN A 185 -28.36 -9.45 -9.19
N TRP A 186 -27.96 -10.33 -8.29
CA TRP A 186 -28.82 -10.82 -7.21
C TRP A 186 -28.26 -10.37 -5.86
N GLN A 187 -29.13 -10.25 -4.86
CA GLN A 187 -28.74 -9.96 -3.49
C GLN A 187 -29.49 -10.87 -2.53
N LEU A 188 -28.76 -11.46 -1.60
CA LEU A 188 -29.28 -12.37 -0.60
C LEU A 188 -28.66 -12.02 0.75
N ALA A 189 -29.49 -11.90 1.77
CA ALA A 189 -29.02 -11.68 3.14
C ALA A 189 -29.68 -12.69 4.08
N PHE A 190 -28.91 -13.24 5.01
CA PHE A 190 -29.41 -13.99 6.16
C PHE A 190 -29.09 -13.23 7.44
N LEU A 191 -30.13 -12.94 8.21
CA LEU A 191 -30.07 -12.12 9.41
C LEU A 191 -30.61 -12.93 10.60
N GLY A 192 -30.00 -12.78 11.76
CA GLY A 192 -30.50 -13.39 12.99
C GLY A 192 -29.43 -13.54 14.06
N THR A 193 -29.59 -12.81 15.16
CA THR A 193 -28.73 -12.94 16.34
C THR A 193 -28.86 -14.35 16.92
N ASN A 194 -27.75 -15.07 17.05
CA ASN A 194 -27.70 -16.47 17.49
C ASN A 194 -28.53 -17.46 16.63
N ALA A 195 -28.92 -17.06 15.43
CA ALA A 195 -29.53 -17.97 14.45
C ALA A 195 -28.45 -18.66 13.62
N SER A 196 -28.81 -19.81 13.04
CA SER A 196 -27.88 -20.65 12.27
C SER A 196 -28.38 -20.96 10.87
N LEU A 197 -27.50 -20.87 9.88
CA LEU A 197 -27.67 -21.48 8.56
C LEU A 197 -26.77 -22.70 8.47
N VAL A 198 -27.35 -23.88 8.26
CA VAL A 198 -26.62 -25.15 8.21
C VAL A 198 -26.86 -25.85 6.87
N ILE A 199 -25.79 -26.03 6.11
CA ILE A 199 -25.75 -26.79 4.87
C ILE A 199 -24.93 -28.03 5.14
N SER A 200 -25.56 -29.19 5.27
CA SER A 200 -24.91 -30.40 5.78
C SER A 200 -25.28 -31.62 4.97
N ASN A 201 -24.55 -31.83 3.87
CA ASN A 201 -24.61 -33.04 3.07
C ASN A 201 -23.26 -33.24 2.35
N PRO A 202 -22.57 -34.38 2.54
CA PRO A 202 -21.22 -34.60 2.02
C PRO A 202 -21.13 -34.68 0.49
N VAL A 203 -22.24 -34.88 -0.23
CA VAL A 203 -22.27 -34.85 -1.70
C VAL A 203 -22.75 -33.50 -2.25
N ALA A 204 -23.25 -32.60 -1.40
CA ALA A 204 -23.73 -31.30 -1.85
C ALA A 204 -22.59 -30.35 -2.22
N THR A 205 -22.88 -29.41 -3.10
CA THR A 205 -21.95 -28.34 -3.48
C THR A 205 -22.63 -26.99 -3.29
N ILE A 206 -21.95 -26.05 -2.63
CA ILE A 206 -22.42 -24.67 -2.52
C ILE A 206 -21.98 -23.92 -3.78
N ARG A 207 -22.94 -23.31 -4.49
CA ARG A 207 -22.66 -22.64 -5.77
C ARG A 207 -23.28 -21.25 -5.83
N THR A 208 -22.45 -20.21 -5.96
CA THR A 208 -22.95 -18.84 -6.13
C THR A 208 -22.38 -18.24 -7.41
N PHE A 209 -23.21 -17.68 -8.29
CA PHE A 209 -22.74 -17.15 -9.58
C PHE A 209 -23.11 -15.70 -9.78
N SER A 210 -22.09 -14.87 -10.04
CA SER A 210 -22.27 -13.60 -10.73
C SER A 210 -21.92 -13.78 -12.20
N ILE A 211 -22.64 -13.13 -13.12
CA ILE A 211 -22.49 -13.36 -14.57
C ILE A 211 -22.43 -12.00 -15.29
N GLU A 212 -21.59 -11.90 -16.33
CA GLU A 212 -21.44 -10.73 -17.23
C GLU A 212 -21.12 -9.43 -16.49
N ASN A 213 -20.06 -9.43 -15.68
CA ASN A 213 -19.60 -8.28 -14.86
C ASN A 213 -20.65 -7.76 -13.84
N GLN A 214 -21.72 -8.49 -13.56
CA GLN A 214 -22.71 -8.12 -12.55
C GLN A 214 -22.38 -8.76 -11.20
N ALA A 215 -21.56 -8.09 -10.39
CA ALA A 215 -21.24 -8.55 -9.05
C ALA A 215 -22.50 -8.59 -8.17
N SER A 216 -22.79 -9.77 -7.65
CA SER A 216 -23.92 -10.03 -6.75
C SER A 216 -23.48 -9.95 -5.28
N LEU A 217 -24.44 -9.97 -4.37
CA LEU A 217 -24.20 -9.76 -2.94
C LEU A 217 -24.75 -10.93 -2.12
N LEU A 218 -23.90 -11.50 -1.25
CA LEU A 218 -24.30 -12.46 -0.22
C LEU A 218 -23.89 -11.91 1.15
N GLN A 219 -24.87 -11.55 1.98
CA GLN A 219 -24.63 -10.98 3.30
C GLN A 219 -24.98 -11.96 4.41
N LEU A 220 -23.99 -12.30 5.23
CA LEU A 220 -24.16 -13.14 6.41
C LEU A 220 -23.64 -12.46 7.68
N ASP A 221 -23.06 -11.25 7.62
CA ASP A 221 -22.48 -10.55 8.77
C ASP A 221 -23.47 -10.30 9.93
N GLN A 222 -24.77 -10.33 9.65
CA GLN A 222 -25.81 -10.22 10.67
C GLN A 222 -26.33 -11.56 11.20
N LEU A 223 -25.85 -12.69 10.68
CA LEU A 223 -26.13 -14.04 11.14
C LEU A 223 -25.21 -14.44 12.29
N GLY A 224 -25.73 -15.25 13.22
CA GLY A 224 -24.94 -15.85 14.29
C GLY A 224 -23.92 -16.86 13.76
N THR A 225 -24.41 -17.91 13.09
CA THR A 225 -23.55 -19.04 12.68
C THR A 225 -23.84 -19.54 11.27
N LEU A 226 -22.79 -19.77 10.50
CA LEU A 226 -22.81 -20.55 9.26
C LEU A 226 -22.08 -21.87 9.49
N VAL A 227 -22.73 -22.99 9.15
CA VAL A 227 -22.08 -24.31 9.07
C VAL A 227 -22.26 -24.84 7.65
N ALA A 228 -21.16 -25.11 6.96
CA ALA A 228 -21.16 -25.80 5.68
C ALA A 228 -20.32 -27.07 5.80
N LYS A 229 -20.97 -28.24 5.74
CA LYS A 229 -20.32 -29.56 5.65
C LYS A 229 -20.72 -30.18 4.32
N VAL A 230 -19.90 -29.96 3.30
CA VAL A 230 -20.24 -30.17 1.89
C VAL A 230 -19.10 -30.84 1.15
N TYR A 231 -19.31 -31.23 -0.11
CA TYR A 231 -18.24 -31.73 -0.97
C TYR A 231 -17.26 -30.61 -1.33
N SER A 232 -17.79 -29.49 -1.85
CA SER A 232 -17.01 -28.32 -2.26
C SER A 232 -17.84 -27.03 -2.26
N ILE A 233 -17.14 -25.89 -2.32
CA ILE A 233 -17.74 -24.55 -2.39
C ILE A 233 -17.15 -23.81 -3.60
N HIS A 234 -18.04 -23.29 -4.44
CA HIS A 234 -17.68 -22.59 -5.67
C HIS A 234 -18.38 -21.24 -5.73
N VAL A 235 -17.60 -20.18 -5.65
CA VAL A 235 -18.05 -18.81 -5.85
C VAL A 235 -17.59 -18.36 -7.23
N SER A 236 -18.52 -18.16 -8.16
CA SER A 236 -18.26 -17.65 -9.50
C SER A 236 -17.17 -18.46 -10.24
N ASP A 237 -17.24 -19.79 -10.16
CA ASP A 237 -16.34 -20.71 -10.86
C ASP A 237 -17.06 -21.32 -12.06
N TYR A 238 -16.56 -21.07 -13.27
CA TYR A 238 -17.18 -21.58 -14.50
C TYR A 238 -17.35 -23.10 -14.50
N ARG A 239 -16.46 -23.85 -13.83
CA ARG A 239 -16.51 -25.32 -13.79
C ARG A 239 -17.67 -25.85 -12.96
N ALA A 240 -18.17 -25.05 -12.01
CA ALA A 240 -19.33 -25.41 -11.21
C ALA A 240 -20.66 -25.05 -11.90
N TYR A 241 -20.62 -24.34 -13.04
CA TYR A 241 -21.84 -23.98 -13.77
C TYR A 241 -22.47 -25.22 -14.40
N PRO A 242 -23.79 -25.45 -14.24
CA PRO A 242 -24.46 -26.66 -14.72
C PRO A 242 -24.20 -26.95 -16.21
N ASN A 243 -23.75 -28.18 -16.51
CA ASN A 243 -23.51 -28.68 -17.86
C ASN A 243 -22.55 -27.85 -18.72
N TRP A 244 -21.69 -27.01 -18.13
CA TRP A 244 -20.83 -26.07 -18.87
C TRP A 244 -20.00 -26.76 -19.96
N THR A 245 -19.33 -27.88 -19.66
CA THR A 245 -18.51 -28.63 -20.63
C THR A 245 -19.36 -29.18 -21.78
N ASN A 246 -20.59 -29.63 -21.49
CA ASN A 246 -21.51 -30.10 -22.53
C ASN A 246 -21.97 -28.94 -23.41
N LEU A 247 -22.27 -27.77 -22.83
CA LEU A 247 -22.63 -26.58 -23.60
C LEU A 247 -21.48 -26.17 -24.54
N GLN A 248 -20.23 -26.21 -24.06
CA GLN A 248 -19.05 -25.95 -24.90
C GLN A 248 -18.89 -27.01 -26.01
N ALA A 249 -19.03 -28.30 -25.68
CA ALA A 249 -18.89 -29.40 -26.65
C ALA A 249 -19.95 -29.38 -27.76
N ASN A 250 -21.13 -28.82 -27.50
CA ASN A 250 -22.20 -28.65 -28.50
C ASN A 250 -22.05 -27.40 -29.37
N GLY A 251 -20.91 -26.69 -29.30
CA GLY A 251 -20.63 -25.56 -30.19
C GLY A 251 -21.43 -24.29 -29.88
N TYR A 252 -21.96 -24.14 -28.66
CA TYR A 252 -22.55 -22.87 -28.23
C TYR A 252 -21.49 -21.77 -28.35
N ALA A 253 -21.83 -20.67 -29.02
CA ALA A 253 -20.92 -19.54 -29.16
C ALA A 253 -20.46 -19.06 -27.78
N ASP A 254 -19.18 -18.67 -27.64
CA ASP A 254 -18.61 -18.20 -26.38
C ASP A 254 -19.46 -17.10 -25.71
N ALA A 255 -20.08 -16.22 -26.51
CA ALA A 255 -20.95 -15.15 -26.03
C ALA A 255 -22.26 -15.63 -25.36
N ALA A 256 -22.68 -16.87 -25.62
CA ALA A 256 -23.85 -17.51 -25.02
C ALA A 256 -23.50 -18.36 -23.78
N LEU A 257 -22.21 -18.52 -23.48
CA LEU A 257 -21.73 -19.21 -22.29
C LEU A 257 -21.40 -18.23 -21.17
N PRO A 258 -21.63 -18.59 -19.91
CA PRO A 258 -21.12 -17.84 -18.77
C PRO A 258 -19.57 -17.80 -18.80
N ARG A 259 -19.04 -16.65 -19.22
CA ARG A 259 -17.61 -16.46 -19.56
C ARG A 259 -16.88 -15.43 -18.69
N ARG A 260 -17.63 -14.53 -18.05
CA ARG A 260 -17.19 -13.48 -17.13
C ARG A 260 -18.00 -13.57 -15.85
N MET A 261 -17.41 -14.14 -14.81
CA MET A 261 -17.99 -14.33 -13.49
C MET A 261 -17.17 -13.60 -12.42
N PRO A 262 -17.46 -12.33 -12.12
CA PRO A 262 -16.80 -11.66 -11.00
C PRO A 262 -17.10 -12.37 -9.69
N CYS A 263 -16.18 -12.36 -8.72
CA CYS A 263 -16.58 -12.66 -7.34
C CYS A 263 -17.54 -11.55 -6.87
N GLY A 264 -18.66 -11.95 -6.26
CA GLY A 264 -19.57 -11.00 -5.61
C GLY A 264 -18.97 -10.40 -4.33
N ASP A 265 -19.67 -9.46 -3.71
CA ASP A 265 -19.39 -9.09 -2.32
C ASP A 265 -19.97 -10.18 -1.41
N ILE A 266 -19.13 -10.74 -0.54
CA ILE A 266 -19.54 -11.82 0.37
C ILE A 266 -19.10 -11.45 1.77
N THR A 267 -20.05 -11.39 2.70
CA THR A 267 -19.75 -11.33 4.14
C THR A 267 -20.07 -12.69 4.76
N PHE A 268 -19.16 -13.18 5.60
CA PHE A 268 -19.34 -14.40 6.37
C PHE A 268 -20.12 -14.09 7.67
N ALA A 269 -20.70 -15.13 8.28
CA ALA A 269 -21.39 -15.00 9.56
C ALA A 269 -20.43 -14.65 10.69
N ARG A 270 -20.93 -14.34 11.90
CA ARG A 270 -20.04 -14.11 13.04
C ARG A 270 -19.16 -15.33 13.35
N THR A 271 -19.74 -16.52 13.30
CA THR A 271 -19.04 -17.81 13.44
C THR A 271 -19.25 -18.67 12.20
N ASN A 272 -18.16 -19.18 11.63
CA ASN A 272 -18.20 -19.98 10.40
C ASN A 272 -17.44 -21.29 10.58
N VAL A 273 -18.08 -22.40 10.23
CA VAL A 273 -17.48 -23.74 10.21
C VAL A 273 -17.66 -24.30 8.81
N ILE A 274 -16.56 -24.36 8.05
CA ILE A 274 -16.53 -24.80 6.66
C ILE A 274 -15.71 -26.09 6.58
N VAL A 275 -16.36 -27.16 6.16
CA VAL A 275 -15.76 -28.48 5.97
C VAL A 275 -16.07 -28.96 4.56
N CYS A 276 -15.03 -29.25 3.78
CA CYS A 276 -15.16 -29.75 2.41
C CYS A 276 -14.60 -31.17 2.29
N GLY A 277 -15.37 -32.08 1.70
CA GLY A 277 -15.00 -33.48 1.48
C GLY A 277 -14.21 -33.77 0.18
N PHE A 278 -13.95 -32.77 -0.66
CA PHE A 278 -13.18 -32.93 -1.90
C PHE A 278 -11.77 -33.49 -1.64
N GLU A 279 -11.47 -34.64 -2.24
CA GLU A 279 -10.27 -35.45 -1.96
C GLU A 279 -8.98 -34.86 -2.55
N GLY A 280 -9.05 -34.02 -3.58
CA GLY A 280 -7.87 -33.41 -4.23
C GLY A 280 -7.99 -33.35 -5.74
N ASP A 281 -7.11 -32.56 -6.37
CA ASP A 281 -7.04 -32.52 -7.83
C ASP A 281 -6.43 -33.82 -8.37
N PRO A 282 -7.03 -34.47 -9.39
CA PRO A 282 -6.53 -35.76 -9.91
C PRO A 282 -5.11 -35.72 -10.47
N GLU A 283 -4.61 -34.53 -10.84
CA GLU A 283 -3.29 -34.32 -11.42
C GLU A 283 -2.36 -33.56 -10.46
N ASP A 284 -2.64 -33.57 -9.15
CA ASP A 284 -1.88 -32.85 -8.10
C ASP A 284 -1.58 -31.38 -8.49
N TRP A 285 -2.56 -30.72 -9.11
CA TRP A 285 -2.48 -29.31 -9.55
C TRP A 285 -1.34 -29.00 -10.54
N THR A 286 -0.83 -30.02 -11.23
CA THR A 286 0.24 -29.88 -12.24
C THR A 286 -0.30 -29.44 -13.59
N ASN A 287 -1.55 -29.77 -13.94
CA ASN A 287 -2.15 -29.39 -15.21
C ASN A 287 -2.38 -27.87 -15.30
N PRO A 288 -1.77 -27.17 -16.27
CA PRO A 288 -1.86 -25.72 -16.39
C PRO A 288 -3.14 -25.19 -17.06
N ALA A 289 -3.91 -26.07 -17.70
CA ALA A 289 -5.19 -25.71 -18.28
C ALA A 289 -6.35 -25.86 -17.28
N VAL A 290 -6.27 -26.83 -16.37
CA VAL A 290 -7.38 -27.22 -15.51
C VAL A 290 -6.87 -27.62 -14.13
N ARG A 291 -7.31 -26.91 -13.08
CA ARG A 291 -6.97 -27.19 -11.66
C ARG A 291 -8.23 -27.13 -10.79
N SER A 292 -8.44 -28.12 -9.93
CA SER A 292 -9.67 -28.29 -9.14
C SER A 292 -9.40 -28.08 -7.65
N TYR A 293 -10.32 -27.47 -6.90
CA TYR A 293 -10.10 -27.16 -5.48
C TYR A 293 -11.35 -27.41 -4.65
N SER A 294 -11.19 -27.66 -3.34
CA SER A 294 -12.30 -27.82 -2.40
C SER A 294 -13.09 -26.52 -2.21
N PHE A 295 -12.40 -25.38 -2.28
CA PHE A 295 -12.98 -24.05 -2.21
C PHE A 295 -12.40 -23.17 -3.32
N VAL A 296 -13.25 -22.59 -4.17
CA VAL A 296 -12.83 -21.65 -5.23
C VAL A 296 -13.54 -20.32 -5.06
N LEU A 297 -12.75 -19.24 -5.01
CA LEU A 297 -13.23 -17.86 -5.09
C LEU A 297 -12.88 -17.25 -6.44
N GLY A 298 -13.87 -17.20 -7.32
CA GLY A 298 -13.83 -16.58 -8.64
C GLY A 298 -12.92 -17.33 -9.61
N ARG A 299 -13.46 -17.81 -10.72
CA ARG A 299 -12.69 -18.33 -11.85
C ARG A 299 -13.50 -18.18 -13.13
N ASN A 300 -13.04 -17.28 -13.99
CA ASN A 300 -13.66 -17.04 -15.27
C ASN A 300 -13.28 -18.13 -16.28
N ALA A 301 -14.07 -18.28 -17.35
CA ALA A 301 -13.74 -19.23 -18.41
C ALA A 301 -12.75 -18.64 -19.43
N SER A 302 -13.08 -17.47 -20.00
CA SER A 302 -12.33 -16.91 -21.15
C SER A 302 -11.90 -15.45 -20.98
N TYR A 303 -12.67 -14.64 -20.25
CA TYR A 303 -12.41 -13.21 -20.08
C TYR A 303 -12.39 -12.82 -18.60
N GLY A 304 -11.50 -11.91 -18.24
CA GLY A 304 -11.46 -11.32 -16.91
C GLY A 304 -12.59 -10.33 -16.67
N THR A 305 -12.72 -9.94 -15.40
CA THR A 305 -13.62 -8.89 -14.93
C THR A 305 -12.86 -7.62 -14.58
N THR A 306 -13.54 -6.47 -14.65
CA THR A 306 -13.05 -5.18 -14.13
C THR A 306 -13.62 -4.85 -12.75
N VAL A 307 -14.50 -5.71 -12.22
CA VAL A 307 -15.24 -5.45 -10.98
C VAL A 307 -14.45 -5.97 -9.79
N ARG A 308 -14.24 -5.08 -8.82
CA ARG A 308 -13.47 -5.28 -7.58
C ARG A 308 -14.42 -5.43 -6.41
N ARG A 309 -14.30 -6.50 -5.63
CA ARG A 309 -15.25 -6.84 -4.55
C ARG A 309 -14.54 -7.49 -3.36
N ASN A 310 -15.13 -7.34 -2.18
CA ASN A 310 -14.55 -7.86 -0.95
C ASN A 310 -15.17 -9.19 -0.54
N VAL A 311 -14.34 -10.08 -0.01
CA VAL A 311 -14.79 -11.21 0.78
C VAL A 311 -14.36 -10.96 2.22
N GLN A 312 -15.34 -10.82 3.11
CA GLN A 312 -15.12 -10.43 4.49
C GLN A 312 -15.41 -11.60 5.42
N LEU A 313 -14.38 -12.07 6.10
CA LEU A 313 -14.43 -13.14 7.09
C LEU A 313 -15.11 -12.67 8.38
N GLY A 314 -15.74 -13.59 9.09
CA GLY A 314 -16.38 -13.37 10.37
C GLY A 314 -15.41 -13.13 11.52
N ILE A 315 -15.92 -13.17 12.75
CA ILE A 315 -15.12 -13.12 13.97
C ILE A 315 -14.35 -14.43 14.14
N SER A 316 -15.01 -15.59 13.94
CA SER A 316 -14.38 -16.90 14.02
C SER A 316 -14.63 -17.68 12.74
N ASN A 317 -13.56 -18.13 12.10
CA ASN A 317 -13.62 -18.82 10.82
C ASN A 317 -12.77 -20.10 10.89
N TYR A 318 -13.41 -21.25 10.74
CA TYR A 318 -12.74 -22.54 10.72
C TYR A 318 -12.93 -23.20 9.37
N PHE A 319 -11.83 -23.46 8.67
CA PHE A 319 -11.80 -24.15 7.38
C PHE A 319 -11.05 -25.48 7.52
N SER A 320 -11.75 -26.58 7.24
CA SER A 320 -11.20 -27.94 7.15
C SER A 320 -11.44 -28.48 5.74
N LEU A 321 -10.42 -28.44 4.90
CA LEU A 321 -10.51 -28.69 3.47
C LEU A 321 -9.17 -29.16 2.90
N ASN A 322 -9.18 -29.89 1.79
CA ASN A 322 -7.94 -30.36 1.18
C ASN A 322 -7.23 -29.23 0.40
N SER A 323 -8.01 -28.36 -0.25
CA SER A 323 -7.43 -27.37 -1.16
C SER A 323 -8.29 -26.12 -1.34
N ILE A 324 -7.63 -24.98 -1.52
CA ILE A 324 -8.27 -23.68 -1.70
C ILE A 324 -7.62 -22.90 -2.83
N CYS A 325 -8.44 -22.26 -3.65
CA CYS A 325 -8.03 -21.28 -4.66
C CYS A 325 -8.77 -19.98 -4.38
N LEU A 326 -8.03 -19.00 -3.85
CA LEU A 326 -8.51 -17.63 -3.72
C LEU A 326 -8.12 -16.86 -4.96
N ASN A 327 -9.12 -16.33 -5.67
CA ASN A 327 -8.94 -15.53 -6.87
C ASN A 327 -8.33 -16.34 -8.02
N GLY A 328 -9.11 -17.22 -8.62
CA GLY A 328 -8.74 -17.91 -9.86
C GLY A 328 -8.80 -16.99 -11.09
N PHE A 329 -8.55 -17.57 -12.27
CA PHE A 329 -8.39 -16.86 -13.53
C PHE A 329 -9.34 -15.67 -13.74
N GLY A 330 -8.78 -14.52 -14.14
CA GLY A 330 -9.52 -13.35 -14.61
C GLY A 330 -10.21 -12.54 -13.52
N THR A 331 -9.97 -12.87 -12.24
CA THR A 331 -10.38 -12.05 -11.10
C THR A 331 -9.49 -10.81 -11.00
N ALA A 332 -10.06 -9.67 -10.59
CA ALA A 332 -9.37 -8.39 -10.52
C ALA A 332 -9.49 -7.78 -9.12
N LEU A 333 -8.82 -8.38 -8.13
CA LEU A 333 -8.64 -7.76 -6.82
C LEU A 333 -7.38 -6.88 -6.86
N ASP A 334 -7.49 -5.59 -6.51
CA ASP A 334 -6.32 -4.70 -6.40
C ASP A 334 -6.29 -3.91 -5.09
N GLN A 335 -5.15 -3.26 -4.82
CA GLN A 335 -4.86 -2.67 -3.51
C GLN A 335 -5.82 -1.55 -3.10
N THR A 336 -6.47 -0.88 -4.08
CA THR A 336 -7.38 0.23 -3.85
C THR A 336 -8.84 -0.24 -3.71
N ALA A 337 -9.22 -1.39 -4.31
CA ALA A 337 -10.52 -2.00 -4.10
C ALA A 337 -10.50 -3.53 -4.33
N GLY A 338 -11.05 -4.28 -3.36
CA GLY A 338 -11.29 -5.72 -3.44
C GLY A 338 -10.18 -6.58 -2.81
N LYS A 339 -10.49 -7.26 -1.70
CA LYS A 339 -9.58 -8.21 -1.01
C LYS A 339 -10.36 -9.26 -0.22
N VAL A 340 -9.72 -10.39 0.07
CA VAL A 340 -10.17 -11.33 1.11
C VAL A 340 -9.59 -10.85 2.44
N GLN A 341 -10.43 -10.49 3.41
CA GLN A 341 -9.98 -9.90 4.68
C GLN A 341 -10.94 -10.20 5.83
N PHE A 342 -10.54 -9.92 7.07
CA PHE A 342 -11.49 -9.87 8.17
C PHE A 342 -12.49 -8.72 7.99
N HIS A 343 -13.73 -8.90 8.45
CA HIS A 343 -14.74 -7.85 8.37
C HIS A 343 -14.32 -6.64 9.22
N THR A 344 -14.20 -5.49 8.58
CA THR A 344 -13.65 -4.27 9.19
C THR A 344 -14.44 -3.80 10.41
N ASN A 345 -15.78 -3.92 10.38
CA ASN A 345 -16.61 -3.59 11.53
C ASN A 345 -16.38 -4.55 12.71
N PHE A 346 -16.13 -5.84 12.47
CA PHE A 346 -15.85 -6.78 13.56
C PHE A 346 -14.46 -6.52 14.14
N THR A 347 -13.47 -6.25 13.31
CA THR A 347 -12.14 -5.85 13.79
C THR A 347 -12.18 -4.56 14.61
N ALA A 348 -13.02 -3.58 14.24
CA ALA A 348 -13.20 -2.34 15.00
C ALA A 348 -13.99 -2.54 16.31
N GLU A 349 -15.05 -3.37 16.29
CA GLU A 349 -15.94 -3.60 17.44
C GLU A 349 -15.30 -4.53 18.48
N TYR A 350 -14.70 -5.64 18.04
CA TYR A 350 -14.17 -6.69 18.92
C TYR A 350 -12.65 -6.62 19.07
N GLY A 351 -11.94 -5.86 18.24
CA GLY A 351 -10.48 -5.80 18.21
C GLY A 351 -9.85 -6.93 17.38
N ALA A 352 -8.76 -6.62 16.68
CA ALA A 352 -8.06 -7.57 15.80
C ALA A 352 -7.58 -8.84 16.51
N SER A 353 -7.27 -8.80 17.82
CA SER A 353 -6.86 -10.00 18.56
C SER A 353 -7.98 -11.03 18.75
N ASN A 354 -9.24 -10.64 18.59
CA ASN A 354 -10.40 -11.52 18.80
C ASN A 354 -10.99 -12.08 17.50
N CYS A 355 -10.58 -11.55 16.35
CA CYS A 355 -10.89 -12.13 15.04
C CYS A 355 -9.89 -13.24 14.71
N ILE A 356 -10.36 -14.43 14.30
CA ILE A 356 -9.52 -15.59 14.01
C ILE A 356 -9.93 -16.32 12.73
N VAL A 357 -8.93 -16.80 12.00
CA VAL A 357 -9.10 -17.76 10.90
C VAL A 357 -8.18 -18.96 11.11
N VAL A 358 -8.73 -20.16 10.96
CA VAL A 358 -8.04 -21.43 11.10
C VAL A 358 -8.14 -22.22 9.80
N PHE A 359 -7.01 -22.70 9.28
CA PHE A 359 -6.94 -23.56 8.09
C PHE A 359 -6.30 -24.91 8.44
N ARG A 360 -7.02 -25.99 8.13
CA ARG A 360 -6.63 -27.39 8.35
C ARG A 360 -7.03 -28.27 7.17
N GLY A 361 -6.39 -29.42 7.03
CA GLY A 361 -6.79 -30.50 6.15
C GLY A 361 -8.19 -31.05 6.48
N THR A 362 -8.70 -31.93 5.64
CA THR A 362 -10.08 -32.47 5.72
C THR A 362 -10.41 -33.21 7.01
N ASN A 363 -9.40 -33.75 7.72
CA ASN A 363 -9.57 -34.41 9.02
C ASN A 363 -9.52 -33.44 10.22
N GLY A 364 -9.29 -32.15 9.97
CA GLY A 364 -9.18 -31.09 10.97
C GLY A 364 -7.83 -30.93 11.66
N ASN A 365 -6.86 -31.81 11.38
CA ASN A 365 -5.53 -31.78 12.00
C ASN A 365 -4.38 -31.70 10.98
N ASP A 366 -4.58 -32.26 9.78
CA ASP A 366 -3.56 -32.30 8.73
C ASP A 366 -3.34 -30.92 8.11
N ARG A 367 -2.33 -30.85 7.24
CA ARG A 367 -2.07 -29.68 6.40
C ARG A 367 -3.10 -29.59 5.27
N VAL A 368 -3.50 -28.38 4.90
CA VAL A 368 -4.15 -28.12 3.61
C VAL A 368 -3.15 -28.44 2.50
N ALA A 369 -3.43 -29.43 1.66
CA ALA A 369 -2.49 -29.87 0.62
C ALA A 369 -2.11 -28.76 -0.37
N MET A 370 -3.08 -27.92 -0.74
CA MET A 370 -2.86 -26.82 -1.69
C MET A 370 -3.59 -25.54 -1.29
N PHE A 371 -2.84 -24.46 -1.08
CA PHE A 371 -3.37 -23.11 -0.92
C PHE A 371 -2.86 -22.22 -2.07
N ALA A 372 -3.74 -21.89 -3.01
CA ALA A 372 -3.41 -21.05 -4.15
C ALA A 372 -4.05 -19.66 -4.03
N ILE A 373 -3.27 -18.61 -4.35
CA ILE A 373 -3.73 -17.22 -4.51
C ILE A 373 -3.38 -16.78 -5.92
N ALA A 374 -4.33 -16.22 -6.67
CA ALA A 374 -4.11 -15.78 -8.05
C ALA A 374 -3.65 -16.91 -9.00
N ASP A 375 -4.44 -18.00 -9.06
CA ASP A 375 -4.18 -19.11 -9.98
C ASP A 375 -4.79 -18.84 -11.36
N HIS A 376 -3.94 -18.67 -12.37
CA HIS A 376 -4.34 -18.26 -13.72
C HIS A 376 -4.89 -19.40 -14.60
N ALA A 377 -4.97 -20.64 -14.08
CA ALA A 377 -5.43 -21.80 -14.85
C ALA A 377 -6.88 -21.68 -15.36
N THR A 378 -7.05 -21.82 -16.68
CA THR A 378 -8.33 -22.08 -17.37
C THR A 378 -8.04 -22.58 -18.80
N PRO A 379 -8.97 -23.29 -19.48
CA PRO A 379 -8.83 -23.67 -20.88
C PRO A 379 -8.73 -22.47 -21.84
N GLY A 380 -8.18 -22.68 -23.05
CA GLY A 380 -8.12 -21.67 -24.12
C GLY A 380 -6.95 -20.69 -24.04
N SER A 381 -7.00 -19.60 -24.82
CA SER A 381 -6.08 -18.46 -24.72
C SER A 381 -6.81 -17.24 -24.12
N SER A 382 -6.09 -16.35 -23.46
CA SER A 382 -6.69 -15.12 -22.94
C SER A 382 -5.71 -13.96 -22.80
N THR A 383 -6.24 -12.74 -22.90
CA THR A 383 -5.53 -11.47 -22.68
C THR A 383 -5.75 -10.90 -21.27
N SER A 384 -6.48 -11.61 -20.41
CA SER A 384 -6.86 -11.10 -19.08
C SER A 384 -5.87 -11.51 -18.01
N SER A 385 -5.55 -10.57 -17.13
CA SER A 385 -4.72 -10.80 -15.95
C SER A 385 -5.55 -11.35 -14.77
N THR A 386 -4.88 -12.00 -13.83
CA THR A 386 -5.47 -12.49 -12.57
C THR A 386 -4.79 -11.79 -11.41
N LYS A 387 -5.59 -11.19 -10.53
CA LYS A 387 -5.10 -10.46 -9.36
C LYS A 387 -5.85 -10.91 -8.11
N GLY A 388 -5.11 -11.34 -7.10
CA GLY A 388 -5.63 -11.80 -5.81
C GLY A 388 -4.91 -11.12 -4.65
N ILE A 389 -5.68 -10.63 -3.68
CA ILE A 389 -5.15 -10.05 -2.44
C ILE A 389 -5.86 -10.71 -1.26
N VAL A 390 -5.06 -11.32 -0.38
CA VAL A 390 -5.51 -11.90 0.88
C VAL A 390 -4.83 -11.16 2.02
N ASP A 391 -5.62 -10.45 2.82
CA ASP A 391 -5.15 -9.61 3.91
C ASP A 391 -5.73 -10.09 5.24
N LEU A 392 -4.93 -10.88 5.96
CA LEU A 392 -5.28 -11.46 7.24
C LEU A 392 -4.73 -10.62 8.41
N THR A 393 -4.24 -9.42 8.16
CA THR A 393 -3.60 -8.58 9.19
C THR A 393 -4.60 -8.02 10.21
N GLY A 394 -5.89 -7.95 9.86
CA GLY A 394 -6.99 -7.53 10.73
C GLY A 394 -7.45 -8.58 11.75
N GLY A 395 -6.72 -9.71 11.89
CA GLY A 395 -7.05 -10.81 12.79
C GLY A 395 -5.84 -11.66 13.19
N THR A 396 -6.10 -12.79 13.83
CA THR A 396 -5.14 -13.85 14.15
C THR A 396 -5.30 -15.00 13.14
N THR A 397 -4.18 -15.44 12.56
CA THR A 397 -4.16 -16.57 11.62
C THR A 397 -3.56 -17.80 12.28
N ASP A 398 -4.17 -18.96 12.08
CA ASP A 398 -3.61 -20.25 12.43
C ASP A 398 -3.75 -21.19 11.21
N ALA A 399 -2.67 -21.40 10.48
CA ALA A 399 -2.69 -22.18 9.25
C ALA A 399 -1.65 -23.30 9.25
N LEU A 400 -2.08 -24.51 8.90
CA LEU A 400 -1.21 -25.62 8.51
C LEU A 400 -1.44 -25.89 7.02
N VAL A 401 -0.43 -25.62 6.20
CA VAL A 401 -0.48 -25.77 4.74
C VAL A 401 0.70 -26.64 4.28
N ASP A 402 0.54 -27.42 3.22
CA ASP A 402 1.64 -28.13 2.59
C ASP A 402 2.26 -27.22 1.52
N LYS A 403 1.55 -26.99 0.41
CA LYS A 403 1.97 -26.11 -0.68
C LYS A 403 1.21 -24.79 -0.67
N LEU A 404 1.91 -23.67 -0.52
CA LEU A 404 1.36 -22.31 -0.67
C LEU A 404 1.88 -21.67 -1.96
N TRP A 405 1.00 -21.43 -2.93
CA TRP A 405 1.38 -20.88 -4.23
C TRP A 405 0.69 -19.54 -4.51
N ILE A 406 1.49 -18.51 -4.73
CA ILE A 406 1.03 -17.14 -4.93
C ILE A 406 1.44 -16.67 -6.33
N ALA A 407 0.45 -16.34 -7.15
CA ALA A 407 0.55 -16.05 -8.58
C ALA A 407 1.13 -17.22 -9.37
N ARG A 408 0.25 -17.97 -10.05
CA ARG A 408 0.66 -19.09 -10.94
C ARG A 408 0.21 -18.87 -12.36
N ASP A 409 1.07 -19.22 -13.31
CA ASP A 409 0.78 -19.12 -14.73
C ASP A 409 -0.12 -20.26 -15.28
N ARG A 410 -0.46 -20.08 -16.56
CA ARG A 410 -1.14 -21.00 -17.48
C ARG A 410 -0.29 -21.14 -18.75
N THR A 411 -0.55 -22.13 -19.62
CA THR A 411 0.23 -22.37 -20.86
C THR A 411 -0.02 -21.41 -22.04
N ASN A 412 -1.15 -20.69 -22.04
CA ASN A 412 -1.64 -19.97 -23.23
C ASN A 412 -2.06 -18.52 -22.93
N ALA A 413 -1.35 -17.84 -22.03
CA ALA A 413 -1.56 -16.41 -21.78
C ALA A 413 -1.04 -15.56 -22.96
N ASN A 414 -1.82 -14.57 -23.38
CA ASN A 414 -1.48 -13.65 -24.48
C ASN A 414 -1.68 -12.19 -24.00
N ASN A 415 -0.64 -11.56 -23.42
CA ASN A 415 -0.70 -10.23 -22.77
C ASN A 415 -1.48 -10.20 -21.44
N GLY A 416 -1.50 -11.29 -20.68
CA GLY A 416 -2.09 -11.34 -19.34
C GLY A 416 -1.12 -11.96 -18.34
N TYR A 417 -1.09 -11.44 -17.11
CA TYR A 417 -0.19 -11.90 -16.05
C TYR A 417 -0.96 -12.35 -14.80
N ALA A 418 -0.26 -13.03 -13.89
CA ALA A 418 -0.79 -13.38 -12.57
C ALA A 418 -0.09 -12.56 -11.48
N ARG A 419 -0.87 -11.99 -10.56
CA ARG A 419 -0.35 -11.28 -9.38
C ARG A 419 -1.11 -11.68 -8.13
N GLY A 420 -0.39 -12.10 -7.10
CA GLY A 420 -0.95 -12.56 -5.84
C GLY A 420 -0.24 -11.90 -4.67
N GLU A 421 -1.01 -11.54 -3.65
CA GLU A 421 -0.49 -10.92 -2.44
C GLU A 421 -1.10 -11.61 -1.21
N LEU A 422 -0.26 -11.96 -0.25
CA LEU A 422 -0.67 -12.47 1.07
C LEU A 422 -0.07 -11.59 2.16
N TYR A 423 -0.92 -11.08 3.04
CA TYR A 423 -0.51 -10.35 4.23
C TYR A 423 -0.97 -11.12 5.48
N VAL A 424 -0.03 -11.48 6.33
CA VAL A 424 -0.27 -12.20 7.59
C VAL A 424 0.08 -11.28 8.76
N GLY A 425 -0.89 -11.11 9.66
CA GLY A 425 -0.71 -10.42 10.93
C GLY A 425 -0.40 -11.42 12.04
N ARG A 426 -1.09 -11.27 13.17
CA ARG A 426 -0.89 -12.07 14.38
C ARG A 426 -1.11 -13.57 14.11
N GLY A 427 -0.46 -14.42 14.92
CA GLY A 427 -0.63 -15.87 14.86
C GLY A 427 0.47 -16.56 14.05
N ILE A 428 0.19 -17.79 13.60
CA ILE A 428 1.14 -18.68 12.93
C ILE A 428 0.58 -19.12 11.57
N PHE A 429 1.35 -18.89 10.51
CA PHE A 429 1.15 -19.50 9.20
C PHE A 429 2.32 -20.46 8.93
N ASP A 430 2.07 -21.77 8.98
CA ASP A 430 3.09 -22.80 8.81
C ASP A 430 2.84 -23.54 7.49
N CYS A 431 3.79 -23.44 6.56
CA CYS A 431 3.78 -24.19 5.30
C CYS A 431 5.06 -24.98 5.05
N ASN A 432 4.99 -26.01 4.21
CA ASN A 432 6.17 -26.77 3.82
C ASN A 432 6.88 -26.08 2.64
N GLU A 433 6.14 -25.77 1.59
CA GLU A 433 6.65 -25.11 0.39
C GLU A 433 5.90 -23.81 0.10
N LEU A 434 6.65 -22.76 -0.26
CA LEU A 434 6.10 -21.46 -0.68
C LEU A 434 6.64 -21.05 -2.05
N MET A 435 5.75 -20.74 -2.99
CA MET A 435 6.11 -20.11 -4.26
C MET A 435 5.52 -18.70 -4.36
N LEU A 436 6.38 -17.72 -4.61
CA LEU A 436 6.02 -16.31 -4.88
C LEU A 436 6.36 -15.98 -6.34
N GLY A 437 5.34 -15.86 -7.19
CA GLY A 437 5.52 -15.64 -8.62
C GLY A 437 6.02 -16.89 -9.33
N TYR A 438 5.12 -17.83 -9.62
CA TYR A 438 5.43 -19.12 -10.25
C TYR A 438 5.02 -19.18 -11.72
N GLN A 439 6.02 -19.09 -12.60
CA GLN A 439 5.89 -19.30 -14.03
C GLN A 439 6.49 -20.66 -14.41
N GLY A 440 5.66 -21.71 -14.36
CA GLY A 440 6.09 -23.08 -14.60
C GLY A 440 6.05 -23.53 -16.07
N ASN A 441 5.30 -22.84 -16.93
CA ASN A 441 4.90 -23.35 -18.24
C ASN A 441 5.73 -22.81 -19.43
N GLY A 442 6.94 -22.32 -19.17
CA GLY A 442 7.86 -21.86 -20.20
C GLY A 442 7.35 -20.63 -20.96
N ASN A 443 7.64 -20.58 -22.25
CA ASN A 443 7.24 -19.48 -23.13
C ASN A 443 5.78 -19.67 -23.58
N ASN A 444 4.84 -18.98 -22.93
CA ASN A 444 3.44 -19.01 -23.38
C ASN A 444 3.28 -18.37 -24.78
N ALA A 445 2.28 -18.82 -25.53
CA ALA A 445 2.04 -18.38 -26.90
C ALA A 445 1.55 -16.92 -26.99
N GLY A 446 2.42 -15.99 -27.39
CA GLY A 446 2.07 -14.59 -27.70
C GLY A 446 3.21 -13.61 -27.43
N THR A 447 3.33 -12.51 -28.19
CA THR A 447 4.47 -11.57 -28.15
C THR A 447 4.41 -10.53 -27.02
N GLY A 448 3.79 -10.79 -25.86
CA GLY A 448 3.74 -9.79 -24.77
C GLY A 448 3.44 -10.35 -23.38
N GLU A 449 2.95 -9.50 -22.46
CA GLU A 449 2.97 -9.71 -21.00
C GLU A 449 2.59 -11.14 -20.57
N ASN A 450 3.56 -11.86 -20.02
CA ASN A 450 3.39 -13.19 -19.49
C ASN A 450 4.41 -13.45 -18.37
N TYR A 451 4.01 -13.18 -17.14
CA TYR A 451 4.85 -13.31 -15.95
C TYR A 451 3.99 -13.50 -14.69
N CYS A 452 4.63 -13.85 -13.58
CA CYS A 452 3.97 -14.04 -12.29
C CYS A 452 4.64 -13.21 -11.20
N GLN A 453 3.82 -12.55 -10.38
CA GLN A 453 4.25 -11.63 -9.33
C GLN A 453 3.65 -12.04 -7.99
N GLY A 454 4.49 -12.47 -7.05
CA GLY A 454 4.08 -12.83 -5.70
C GLY A 454 4.60 -11.84 -4.66
N VAL A 455 3.74 -11.42 -3.74
CA VAL A 455 4.12 -10.61 -2.58
C VAL A 455 3.68 -11.30 -1.30
N LEU A 456 4.60 -11.40 -0.34
CA LEU A 456 4.33 -11.81 1.03
C LEU A 456 4.64 -10.64 1.99
N GLY A 457 3.68 -10.29 2.83
CA GLY A 457 3.87 -9.39 3.97
C GLY A 457 3.62 -10.12 5.29
N VAL A 458 4.55 -10.03 6.24
CA VAL A 458 4.41 -10.54 7.60
C VAL A 458 4.60 -9.38 8.56
N SER A 459 3.60 -9.09 9.38
CA SER A 459 3.56 -7.88 10.23
C SER A 459 2.87 -8.14 11.57
N ASN A 460 2.77 -7.10 12.41
CA ASN A 460 1.99 -7.11 13.66
C ASN A 460 2.35 -8.28 14.62
N GLY A 461 3.63 -8.63 14.71
CA GLY A 461 4.12 -9.75 15.53
C GLY A 461 3.76 -11.15 15.03
N GLY A 462 3.31 -11.28 13.78
CA GLY A 462 3.02 -12.55 13.12
C GLY A 462 4.23 -13.47 12.95
N LEU A 463 3.96 -14.77 12.83
CA LEU A 463 4.97 -15.77 12.48
C LEU A 463 4.57 -16.49 11.20
N LEU A 464 5.44 -16.46 10.19
CA LEU A 464 5.35 -17.37 9.04
C LEU A 464 6.53 -18.33 9.05
N ARG A 465 6.26 -19.63 8.98
CA ARG A 465 7.28 -20.68 8.89
C ARG A 465 7.18 -21.41 7.55
N VAL A 466 8.31 -21.58 6.89
CA VAL A 466 8.46 -22.43 5.70
C VAL A 466 9.47 -23.53 6.00
N ASN A 467 9.00 -24.78 6.07
CA ASN A 467 9.79 -25.92 6.55
C ASN A 467 10.80 -26.41 5.51
N ASP A 468 10.47 -26.34 4.22
CA ASP A 468 11.32 -26.89 3.16
C ASP A 468 11.96 -25.79 2.32
N VAL A 469 11.20 -25.08 1.49
CA VAL A 469 11.76 -24.10 0.54
C VAL A 469 10.80 -22.96 0.19
N ILE A 470 11.38 -21.77 0.05
CA ILE A 470 10.73 -20.60 -0.57
C ILE A 470 11.33 -20.38 -1.96
N HIS A 471 10.47 -20.24 -2.97
CA HIS A 471 10.87 -19.85 -4.32
C HIS A 471 10.41 -18.42 -4.64
N LEU A 472 11.36 -17.55 -5.01
CA LEU A 472 11.10 -16.18 -5.45
C LEU A 472 11.27 -16.06 -6.97
N GLY A 473 10.20 -15.66 -7.66
CA GLY A 473 10.19 -15.40 -9.10
C GLY A 473 10.59 -16.62 -9.92
N TYR A 474 10.07 -17.79 -9.56
CA TYR A 474 10.39 -19.03 -10.27
C TYR A 474 9.92 -18.94 -11.73
N THR A 475 10.85 -19.10 -12.67
CA THR A 475 10.51 -19.11 -14.10
C THR A 475 11.27 -20.19 -14.88
N THR A 476 10.55 -20.83 -15.81
CA THR A 476 11.08 -21.74 -16.83
C THR A 476 11.12 -21.10 -18.22
N ALA A 477 10.67 -19.84 -18.35
CA ALA A 477 10.65 -19.11 -19.62
C ALA A 477 12.05 -18.62 -20.02
N ASP A 478 12.33 -18.56 -21.31
CA ASP A 478 13.60 -18.13 -21.89
C ASP A 478 13.50 -16.71 -22.46
N GLU A 479 14.50 -15.87 -22.17
CA GLU A 479 14.63 -14.50 -22.69
C GLU A 479 14.72 -14.45 -24.23
N THR A 480 15.26 -15.49 -24.89
CA THR A 480 15.50 -15.48 -26.35
C THR A 480 14.25 -15.62 -27.21
N ASN A 481 13.17 -16.21 -26.66
CA ASN A 481 12.00 -16.63 -27.44
C ASN A 481 10.72 -15.86 -27.08
N ASN A 482 10.70 -15.03 -26.03
CA ASN A 482 9.54 -14.17 -25.76
C ASN A 482 9.83 -12.93 -24.89
N ASN A 483 10.33 -11.88 -25.55
CA ASN A 483 10.00 -10.47 -25.29
C ASN A 483 10.19 -9.90 -23.87
N ALA A 484 11.31 -10.16 -23.17
CA ALA A 484 11.69 -9.53 -21.88
C ALA A 484 10.63 -9.56 -20.75
N ALA A 485 9.45 -10.13 -20.97
CA ALA A 485 8.28 -9.97 -20.11
C ALA A 485 8.39 -10.89 -18.90
N ALA A 486 8.91 -12.10 -19.06
CA ALA A 486 9.20 -13.02 -17.97
C ALA A 486 10.20 -12.43 -16.94
N ALA A 487 11.05 -11.49 -17.37
CA ALA A 487 11.95 -10.77 -16.46
C ALA A 487 11.20 -9.84 -15.48
N ASN A 488 9.95 -9.46 -15.79
CA ASN A 488 9.05 -8.71 -14.90
C ASN A 488 8.39 -9.59 -13.83
N GLY A 489 8.59 -10.91 -13.89
CA GLY A 489 8.19 -11.82 -12.83
C GLY A 489 9.06 -11.63 -11.59
N TYR A 490 8.47 -11.79 -10.41
CA TYR A 490 9.18 -11.64 -9.13
C TYR A 490 8.47 -12.33 -7.96
N GLY A 491 9.23 -12.58 -6.90
CA GLY A 491 8.75 -12.84 -5.55
C GLY A 491 9.34 -11.82 -4.58
N GLN A 492 8.50 -11.18 -3.77
CA GLN A 492 8.90 -10.16 -2.79
C GLN A 492 8.43 -10.53 -1.39
N ILE A 493 9.31 -10.34 -0.41
CA ILE A 493 9.03 -10.61 1.01
C ILE A 493 9.25 -9.33 1.81
N ASN A 494 8.27 -8.97 2.63
CA ASN A 494 8.35 -7.88 3.60
C ASN A 494 8.05 -8.41 5.00
N VAL A 495 8.99 -8.27 5.93
CA VAL A 495 8.83 -8.65 7.35
C VAL A 495 8.99 -7.40 8.20
N SER A 496 7.95 -7.01 8.94
CA SER A 496 7.96 -5.76 9.70
C SER A 496 7.24 -5.84 11.04
N ALA A 497 7.28 -4.76 11.81
CA ALA A 497 6.49 -4.58 13.04
C ALA A 497 6.61 -5.77 14.01
N GLY A 498 7.85 -6.17 14.32
CA GLY A 498 8.16 -7.27 15.25
C GLY A 498 7.83 -8.67 14.77
N ALA A 499 7.40 -8.85 13.51
CA ALA A 499 7.06 -10.15 12.95
C ALA A 499 8.28 -11.05 12.66
N THR A 500 8.05 -12.34 12.47
CA THR A 500 9.10 -13.35 12.25
C THR A 500 8.81 -14.19 11.00
N LEU A 501 9.79 -14.27 10.10
CA LEU A 501 9.86 -15.27 9.04
C LEU A 501 10.92 -16.32 9.38
N ILE A 502 10.52 -17.58 9.44
CA ILE A 502 11.41 -18.73 9.55
C ILE A 502 11.47 -19.42 8.20
N ALA A 503 12.63 -19.46 7.58
CA ALA A 503 12.85 -20.08 6.28
C ALA A 503 13.97 -21.12 6.36
N ASN A 504 13.72 -22.32 5.86
CA ASN A 504 14.76 -23.33 5.72
C ASN A 504 15.73 -22.97 4.59
N GLU A 505 15.24 -22.80 3.36
CA GLU A 505 16.00 -22.39 2.18
C GLU A 505 15.19 -21.39 1.34
N ILE A 506 15.85 -20.39 0.73
CA ILE A 506 15.21 -19.46 -0.20
C ILE A 506 15.94 -19.50 -1.55
N ARG A 507 15.24 -19.83 -2.63
CA ARG A 507 15.77 -19.92 -4.01
C ARG A 507 15.21 -18.79 -4.88
N VAL A 508 16.02 -18.33 -5.84
CA VAL A 508 15.67 -17.19 -6.70
C VAL A 508 15.74 -17.57 -8.19
N GLY A 509 14.71 -17.16 -8.94
CA GLY A 509 14.70 -17.13 -10.41
C GLY A 509 14.41 -18.45 -11.12
N GLY A 510 14.13 -19.53 -10.40
CA GLY A 510 13.75 -20.82 -11.00
C GLY A 510 14.86 -21.43 -11.87
N VAL A 511 14.51 -21.85 -13.08
CA VAL A 511 15.42 -22.58 -13.99
C VAL A 511 16.27 -21.62 -14.80
N THR A 512 15.65 -20.61 -15.42
CA THR A 512 16.34 -19.71 -16.36
C THR A 512 16.94 -18.48 -15.69
N LYS A 513 16.58 -18.20 -14.43
CA LYS A 513 17.14 -17.11 -13.60
C LYS A 513 16.88 -15.70 -14.12
N ILE A 514 15.93 -15.50 -15.02
CA ILE A 514 15.73 -14.22 -15.72
C ILE A 514 14.89 -13.18 -14.93
N SER A 515 14.09 -13.62 -13.95
CA SER A 515 13.31 -12.72 -13.07
C SER A 515 14.20 -11.66 -12.39
N ARG A 516 13.78 -10.39 -12.36
CA ARG A 516 14.67 -9.28 -11.93
C ARG A 516 14.40 -8.72 -10.53
N GLN A 517 13.14 -8.59 -10.10
CA GLN A 517 12.80 -7.82 -8.89
C GLN A 517 12.51 -8.67 -7.66
N ASN A 518 13.31 -9.72 -7.44
CA ASN A 518 13.18 -10.58 -6.26
C ASN A 518 13.85 -9.94 -5.05
N THR A 519 13.08 -9.59 -4.03
CA THR A 519 13.58 -8.77 -2.91
C THR A 519 13.14 -9.32 -1.56
N ILE A 520 13.96 -9.03 -0.55
CA ILE A 520 13.62 -9.26 0.86
C ILE A 520 13.85 -7.96 1.62
N SER A 521 12.84 -7.53 2.36
CA SER A 521 12.88 -6.38 3.25
C SER A 521 12.54 -6.81 4.68
N VAL A 522 13.39 -6.47 5.64
CA VAL A 522 13.15 -6.73 7.07
C VAL A 522 13.30 -5.41 7.82
N THR A 523 12.23 -4.94 8.45
CA THR A 523 12.20 -3.62 9.08
C THR A 523 11.53 -3.62 10.46
N SER A 524 11.72 -2.55 11.25
CA SER A 524 10.90 -2.26 12.45
C SER A 524 10.77 -3.44 13.44
N GLY A 525 11.91 -3.99 13.87
CA GLY A 525 12.00 -5.14 14.78
C GLY A 525 11.72 -6.49 14.13
N GLY A 526 11.55 -6.55 12.80
CA GLY A 526 11.31 -7.78 12.05
C GLY A 526 12.45 -8.78 12.15
N LYS A 527 12.12 -10.08 12.09
CA LYS A 527 13.08 -11.18 12.27
C LYS A 527 13.07 -12.11 11.07
N LEU A 528 14.26 -12.42 10.54
CA LEU A 528 14.46 -13.42 9.50
C LEU A 528 15.39 -14.51 10.03
N ILE A 529 14.85 -15.72 10.19
CA ILE A 529 15.59 -16.90 10.68
C ILE A 529 15.84 -17.84 9.51
N ILE A 530 17.12 -18.12 9.21
CA ILE A 530 17.57 -18.86 8.04
C ILE A 530 18.32 -20.12 8.50
N SER A 531 17.83 -21.29 8.10
CA SER A 531 18.46 -22.58 8.48
C SER A 531 19.51 -23.08 7.48
N ASN A 532 19.42 -22.68 6.21
CA ASN A 532 20.40 -22.96 5.15
C ASN A 532 20.76 -21.66 4.42
N THR A 533 20.44 -21.53 3.13
CA THR A 533 20.88 -20.43 2.28
C THR A 533 19.72 -19.55 1.80
N VAL A 534 20.07 -18.33 1.42
CA VAL A 534 19.20 -17.38 0.73
C VAL A 534 19.87 -16.98 -0.58
N ALA A 535 19.23 -17.36 -1.68
CA ALA A 535 19.73 -17.23 -3.03
C ALA A 535 21.06 -17.99 -3.24
N GLY A 536 21.67 -17.80 -4.42
CA GLY A 536 22.93 -18.45 -4.76
C GLY A 536 23.79 -17.56 -5.66
N ALA A 537 25.04 -17.98 -5.90
CA ALA A 537 25.94 -17.28 -6.80
C ALA A 537 25.45 -17.29 -8.26
N ASP A 538 24.65 -18.30 -8.65
CA ASP A 538 24.00 -18.42 -9.95
C ASP A 538 22.87 -17.40 -10.15
N LYS A 539 22.19 -17.00 -9.06
CA LYS A 539 21.21 -15.92 -9.05
C LYS A 539 21.05 -15.35 -7.65
N LYS A 540 21.55 -14.13 -7.47
CA LYS A 540 21.41 -13.35 -6.23
C LYS A 540 20.00 -12.75 -6.10
N LEU A 541 19.62 -12.39 -4.88
CA LEU A 541 18.51 -11.45 -4.66
C LEU A 541 18.78 -10.14 -5.40
N ALA A 542 17.74 -9.48 -5.88
CA ALA A 542 17.87 -8.15 -6.45
C ALA A 542 18.24 -7.13 -5.36
N SER A 543 17.57 -7.23 -4.22
CA SER A 543 17.94 -6.46 -3.02
C SER A 543 17.64 -7.19 -1.71
N LEU A 544 18.46 -6.88 -0.72
CA LEU A 544 18.25 -7.18 0.70
C LEU A 544 18.26 -5.85 1.44
N SER A 545 17.12 -5.47 2.02
CA SER A 545 16.94 -4.19 2.72
C SER A 545 16.61 -4.43 4.19
N LEU A 546 17.41 -3.86 5.09
CA LEU A 546 17.39 -4.12 6.54
C LEU A 546 17.39 -2.80 7.31
N SER A 547 16.51 -2.66 8.30
CA SER A 547 16.45 -1.50 9.22
C SER A 547 15.83 -1.93 10.54
N ASP A 548 16.55 -1.87 11.65
CA ASP A 548 16.10 -2.46 12.92
C ASP A 548 15.67 -3.94 12.75
N ALA A 549 16.44 -4.70 11.96
CA ALA A 549 16.17 -6.11 11.67
C ALA A 549 16.99 -7.04 12.57
N ALA A 550 16.49 -8.25 12.81
CA ALA A 550 17.26 -9.34 13.38
C ALA A 550 17.37 -10.51 12.40
N ILE A 551 18.55 -10.69 11.82
CA ILE A 551 18.88 -11.87 11.01
C ILE A 551 19.42 -12.93 11.95
N THR A 552 18.89 -14.15 11.89
CA THR A 552 19.39 -15.29 12.66
C THR A 552 19.83 -16.37 11.69
N VAL A 553 21.07 -16.82 11.83
CA VAL A 553 21.67 -17.82 10.94
C VAL A 553 22.10 -19.07 11.69
N HIS A 554 22.08 -20.20 10.98
CA HIS A 554 22.69 -21.46 11.40
C HIS A 554 23.94 -21.69 10.55
N ILE A 555 25.12 -21.64 11.16
CA ILE A 555 26.40 -21.77 10.47
C ILE A 555 26.73 -23.25 10.33
N LYS A 556 26.94 -23.73 9.10
CA LYS A 556 27.24 -25.15 8.82
C LYS A 556 28.64 -25.39 8.24
N GLY A 557 29.42 -24.34 8.07
CA GLY A 557 30.72 -24.33 7.41
C GLY A 557 31.14 -22.90 7.09
N LEU A 558 31.99 -22.75 6.07
CA LEU A 558 32.56 -21.46 5.66
C LEU A 558 31.85 -20.84 4.43
N ASP A 559 30.86 -21.51 3.86
CA ASP A 559 30.14 -21.02 2.69
C ASP A 559 29.22 -19.84 3.05
N PRO A 560 29.07 -18.85 2.15
CA PRO A 560 28.14 -17.76 2.36
C PRO A 560 26.68 -18.20 2.48
N ILE A 561 25.95 -17.50 3.35
CA ILE A 561 24.56 -17.82 3.67
C ILE A 561 23.60 -17.04 2.76
N ILE A 562 23.88 -15.76 2.50
CA ILE A 562 22.98 -14.87 1.76
C ILE A 562 23.70 -14.27 0.56
N TYR A 563 23.06 -14.32 -0.61
CA TYR A 563 23.55 -13.69 -1.84
C TYR A 563 22.58 -12.59 -2.30
N THR A 564 23.05 -11.36 -2.41
CA THR A 564 22.27 -10.22 -2.92
C THR A 564 23.06 -9.41 -3.94
N THR A 565 22.39 -8.69 -4.83
CA THR A 565 23.03 -7.69 -5.69
C THR A 565 23.12 -6.38 -4.93
N ASN A 566 22.00 -5.82 -4.50
CA ASN A 566 21.97 -4.57 -3.73
C ASN A 566 21.75 -4.85 -2.23
N LEU A 567 22.69 -4.47 -1.39
CA LEU A 567 22.57 -4.50 0.07
C LEU A 567 22.31 -3.11 0.64
N SER A 568 21.34 -3.00 1.54
CA SER A 568 21.11 -1.81 2.34
C SER A 568 20.75 -2.20 3.77
N ALA A 569 21.63 -1.94 4.73
CA ALA A 569 21.36 -2.05 6.16
C ALA A 569 21.49 -0.65 6.79
N THR A 570 20.36 -0.04 7.13
CA THR A 570 20.28 1.35 7.60
C THR A 570 20.09 1.43 9.12
N THR A 571 19.71 2.59 9.65
CA THR A 571 19.48 2.82 11.07
C THR A 571 18.03 2.51 11.47
N PRO A 572 17.77 2.12 12.74
CA PRO A 572 18.72 1.53 13.70
C PRO A 572 19.45 0.29 13.15
N ALA A 573 20.63 -0.01 13.70
CA ALA A 573 21.49 -1.09 13.22
C ALA A 573 20.77 -2.45 13.23
N SER A 574 20.98 -3.25 12.19
CA SER A 574 20.42 -4.60 12.12
C SER A 574 21.35 -5.62 12.76
N SER A 575 20.82 -6.55 13.55
CA SER A 575 21.63 -7.55 14.25
C SER A 575 21.79 -8.84 13.43
N ILE A 576 22.99 -9.43 13.48
CA ILE A 576 23.23 -10.81 13.01
C ILE A 576 23.42 -11.71 14.24
N ASN A 577 22.50 -12.63 14.43
CA ASN A 577 22.50 -13.63 15.49
C ASN A 577 22.96 -14.98 14.92
N VAL A 578 23.69 -15.75 15.71
CA VAL A 578 24.09 -17.12 15.37
C VAL A 578 23.38 -18.09 16.30
N ALA A 579 22.48 -18.90 15.76
CA ALA A 579 21.71 -19.87 16.52
C ALA A 579 22.49 -21.17 16.78
N SER A 580 23.26 -21.64 15.81
CA SER A 580 24.13 -22.83 15.94
C SER A 580 25.33 -22.74 15.00
N ILE A 581 26.38 -23.51 15.32
CA ILE A 581 27.59 -23.67 14.51
C ILE A 581 27.89 -25.16 14.40
N GLU A 582 28.10 -25.63 13.18
CA GLU A 582 28.50 -26.98 12.83
C GLU A 582 29.74 -26.92 11.91
N ASN A 583 30.58 -27.95 11.95
CA ASN A 583 31.77 -28.10 11.09
C ASN A 583 32.82 -26.97 11.21
N ILE A 584 32.96 -26.37 12.39
CA ILE A 584 34.00 -25.40 12.74
C ILE A 584 34.67 -25.87 14.04
N ASP A 585 35.96 -26.20 13.97
CA ASP A 585 36.74 -26.77 15.09
C ASP A 585 37.96 -25.91 15.49
N SER A 586 38.23 -24.83 14.77
CA SER A 586 39.34 -23.91 15.01
C SER A 586 38.87 -22.45 15.07
N TYR A 587 39.46 -21.70 16.00
CA TYR A 587 39.18 -20.28 16.22
C TYR A 587 40.51 -19.51 16.38
N PRO A 588 40.61 -18.25 15.93
CA PRO A 588 39.56 -17.45 15.31
C PRO A 588 39.21 -17.94 13.90
N VAL A 589 37.95 -17.74 13.49
CA VAL A 589 37.45 -18.07 12.15
C VAL A 589 36.67 -16.89 11.59
N THR A 590 36.81 -16.62 10.29
CA THR A 590 36.05 -15.59 9.58
C THR A 590 35.16 -16.25 8.53
N ILE A 591 33.88 -15.90 8.55
CA ILE A 591 32.85 -16.52 7.73
C ILE A 591 32.10 -15.43 6.97
N PRO A 592 32.05 -15.45 5.63
CA PRO A 592 31.20 -14.55 4.88
C PRO A 592 29.73 -14.91 5.15
N ILE A 593 28.94 -13.98 5.69
CA ILE A 593 27.51 -14.21 5.94
C ILE A 593 26.68 -13.72 4.76
N ILE A 594 27.01 -12.53 4.23
CA ILE A 594 26.30 -11.91 3.10
C ILE A 594 27.30 -11.59 2.00
N VAL A 595 27.01 -12.00 0.77
CA VAL A 595 27.74 -11.58 -0.44
C VAL A 595 26.88 -10.55 -1.17
N TYR A 596 27.47 -9.43 -1.57
CA TYR A 596 26.79 -8.35 -2.32
C TYR A 596 27.53 -7.96 -3.61
N ASP A 597 26.89 -7.20 -4.50
CA ASP A 597 27.55 -6.55 -5.65
C ASP A 597 27.73 -5.04 -5.40
N SER A 598 26.65 -4.41 -4.92
CA SER A 598 26.57 -3.03 -4.50
C SER A 598 26.03 -2.95 -3.06
N CYS A 599 26.52 -2.00 -2.28
CA CYS A 599 26.09 -1.78 -0.91
C CYS A 599 25.92 -0.28 -0.68
N SER A 600 24.69 0.16 -0.34
CA SER A 600 24.41 1.57 -0.02
C SER A 600 24.60 1.89 1.46
N ALA A 601 24.42 0.90 2.34
CA ALA A 601 24.67 1.00 3.78
C ALA A 601 24.91 -0.40 4.35
N ALA A 602 25.80 -0.51 5.35
CA ALA A 602 26.16 -1.78 6.00
C ALA A 602 26.14 -1.66 7.53
N ASN A 603 25.07 -1.09 8.09
CA ASN A 603 24.93 -0.87 9.53
C ASN A 603 24.46 -2.15 10.25
N PHE A 604 25.44 -3.00 10.60
CA PHE A 604 25.21 -4.25 11.33
C PHE A 604 25.77 -4.20 12.75
N ALA A 605 25.04 -4.81 13.67
CA ALA A 605 25.49 -5.10 15.03
C ALA A 605 25.63 -6.60 15.25
N ILE A 606 26.58 -7.01 16.10
CA ILE A 606 26.63 -8.39 16.55
C ILE A 606 25.42 -8.67 17.45
N GLY A 607 24.67 -9.72 17.11
CA GLY A 607 23.55 -10.19 17.90
C GLY A 607 23.98 -11.23 18.92
N ARG A 608 23.04 -12.10 19.29
CA ARG A 608 23.28 -13.23 20.18
C ARG A 608 24.16 -14.28 19.50
N LEU A 609 25.18 -14.75 20.23
CA LEU A 609 26.07 -15.84 19.84
C LEU A 609 25.91 -17.06 20.77
N PRO A 610 26.34 -18.27 20.35
CA PRO A 610 26.46 -19.41 21.22
C PRO A 610 27.40 -19.14 22.41
N SER A 611 27.14 -19.80 23.54
CA SER A 611 27.92 -19.62 24.77
C SER A 611 29.41 -19.92 24.55
N GLY A 612 30.29 -19.05 25.08
CA GLY A 612 31.73 -19.20 24.99
C GLY A 612 32.36 -18.64 23.71
N LEU A 613 31.55 -18.10 22.80
CA LEU A 613 32.03 -17.41 21.60
C LEU A 613 31.82 -15.92 21.71
N VAL A 614 32.77 -15.19 21.12
CA VAL A 614 32.71 -13.76 20.89
C VAL A 614 32.85 -13.55 19.39
N GLY A 615 32.20 -12.51 18.88
CA GLY A 615 32.17 -12.27 17.45
C GLY A 615 32.15 -10.82 17.09
N SER A 616 32.51 -10.57 15.84
CA SER A 616 32.65 -9.24 15.28
C SER A 616 32.23 -9.28 13.81
N ILE A 617 31.45 -8.31 13.37
CA ILE A 617 31.00 -8.17 11.99
C ILE A 617 31.82 -7.09 11.30
N MET A 618 32.24 -7.33 10.07
CA MET A 618 32.95 -6.39 9.22
C MET A 618 32.31 -6.35 7.83
N ASN A 619 32.28 -5.16 7.22
CA ASN A 619 31.97 -5.03 5.80
C ASN A 619 33.26 -5.02 4.98
N ASN A 620 33.63 -6.15 4.40
CA ASN A 620 34.79 -6.27 3.55
C ASN A 620 34.46 -5.79 2.13
N THR A 621 34.75 -4.52 1.87
CA THR A 621 34.44 -3.85 0.60
C THR A 621 35.31 -4.31 -0.57
N ALA A 622 36.41 -5.02 -0.32
CA ALA A 622 37.29 -5.57 -1.36
C ALA A 622 36.71 -6.86 -1.94
N THR A 623 36.26 -7.77 -1.07
CA THR A 623 35.61 -9.05 -1.44
C THR A 623 34.10 -8.94 -1.63
N LYS A 624 33.51 -7.78 -1.29
CA LYS A 624 32.06 -7.51 -1.32
C LYS A 624 31.27 -8.45 -0.42
N THR A 625 31.76 -8.63 0.81
CA THR A 625 31.17 -9.53 1.82
C THR A 625 30.91 -8.81 3.14
N ILE A 626 29.82 -9.19 3.83
CA ILE A 626 29.66 -8.96 5.27
C ILE A 626 30.19 -10.21 5.97
N GLU A 627 31.26 -10.04 6.73
CA GLU A 627 32.02 -11.12 7.34
C GLU A 627 31.80 -11.15 8.84
N LEU A 628 31.56 -12.34 9.38
CA LEU A 628 31.49 -12.60 10.81
C LEU A 628 32.79 -13.32 11.23
N THR A 629 33.59 -12.66 12.05
CA THR A 629 34.72 -13.30 12.73
C THR A 629 34.29 -13.78 14.11
N LEU A 630 34.57 -15.04 14.43
CA LEU A 630 34.29 -15.67 15.72
C LEU A 630 35.59 -16.04 16.42
N THR A 631 35.65 -15.82 17.73
CA THR A 631 36.80 -16.13 18.58
C THR A 631 36.34 -16.75 19.91
N THR A 632 37.24 -17.43 20.61
CA THR A 632 37.05 -17.94 21.98
C THR A 632 37.80 -17.09 23.02
N ASN A 633 38.54 -16.07 22.58
CA ASN A 633 39.26 -15.17 23.46
C ASN A 633 38.25 -14.22 24.12
N VAL A 634 38.15 -14.26 25.45
CA VAL A 634 37.29 -13.34 26.20
C VAL A 634 37.87 -11.94 26.12
N PRO A 635 37.14 -10.95 25.57
CA PRO A 635 37.57 -9.56 25.52
C PRO A 635 37.88 -8.99 26.89
N LYS A 636 38.94 -8.21 26.97
CA LYS A 636 39.22 -7.35 28.11
C LYS A 636 38.64 -5.96 27.87
N ILE A 637 38.46 -5.22 28.95
CA ILE A 637 38.27 -3.76 28.87
C ILE A 637 39.61 -3.11 29.20
N LEU A 638 40.17 -2.42 28.22
CA LEU A 638 41.48 -1.79 28.28
C LEU A 638 41.35 -0.28 28.37
N VAL A 639 42.24 0.35 29.11
CA VAL A 639 42.31 1.81 29.22
C VAL A 639 43.61 2.31 28.61
N TRP A 640 43.51 3.28 27.71
CA TRP A 640 44.66 3.88 27.06
C TRP A 640 45.50 4.66 28.07
N ARG A 641 46.80 4.38 28.12
CA ARG A 641 47.77 5.18 28.87
C ARG A 641 48.75 5.88 27.93
N GLY A 642 49.07 5.24 26.80
CA GLY A 642 50.02 5.76 25.83
C GLY A 642 51.40 5.99 26.47
N ASN A 643 51.85 5.06 27.32
CA ASN A 643 53.08 5.21 28.10
C ASN A 643 54.35 4.99 27.27
N LEU A 644 54.30 4.12 26.26
CA LEU A 644 55.47 3.76 25.46
C LEU A 644 55.53 4.54 24.15
N SER A 645 54.41 4.66 23.43
CA SER A 645 54.28 5.43 22.18
C SER A 645 52.88 6.04 22.04
N SER A 646 52.64 6.74 20.93
CA SER A 646 51.31 7.20 20.52
C SER A 646 50.58 6.18 19.64
N ASP A 647 51.20 5.05 19.32
CA ASP A 647 50.70 4.13 18.30
C ASP A 647 49.70 3.14 18.90
N TRP A 648 48.51 3.05 18.29
CA TRP A 648 47.54 2.01 18.52
C TRP A 648 47.84 0.86 17.57
N ASP A 649 48.47 -0.17 18.13
CA ASP A 649 48.84 -1.42 17.49
C ASP A 649 48.61 -2.60 18.45
N THR A 650 48.93 -3.82 18.01
CA THR A 650 48.79 -5.06 18.80
C THR A 650 50.09 -5.51 19.49
N MET A 651 51.18 -4.77 19.32
CA MET A 651 52.53 -5.14 19.79
C MET A 651 53.02 -4.31 20.98
N THR A 652 52.61 -3.05 21.06
CA THR A 652 53.06 -2.06 22.02
C THR A 652 52.16 -2.05 23.24
N ALA A 653 52.75 -2.19 24.42
CA ALA A 653 52.03 -2.23 25.69
C ALA A 653 51.58 -0.83 26.17
N ASN A 654 50.82 -0.11 25.34
CA ASN A 654 50.28 1.23 25.62
C ASN A 654 49.02 1.23 26.50
N TRP A 655 48.52 0.04 26.85
CA TRP A 655 47.24 -0.19 27.50
C TRP A 655 47.40 -0.71 28.91
N VAL A 656 46.38 -0.53 29.75
CA VAL A 656 46.23 -1.24 31.02
C VAL A 656 44.86 -1.92 31.08
N THR A 657 44.74 -3.04 31.77
CA THR A 657 43.42 -3.60 32.09
C THR A 657 42.67 -2.66 33.01
N LEU A 658 41.37 -2.42 32.75
CA LEU A 658 40.52 -1.60 33.62
C LEU A 658 40.50 -2.19 35.04
N GLU A 659 40.37 -3.51 35.13
CA GLU A 659 40.51 -4.24 36.39
C GLU A 659 42.00 -4.49 36.70
N GLY A 660 42.47 -3.99 37.84
CA GLY A 660 43.84 -4.21 38.33
C GLY A 660 44.93 -3.33 37.73
N GLY A 661 44.68 -2.59 36.64
CA GLY A 661 45.64 -1.63 36.09
C GLY A 661 46.92 -2.25 35.51
N VAL A 662 46.87 -3.51 35.07
CA VAL A 662 48.03 -4.25 34.60
C VAL A 662 48.38 -3.82 33.18
N GLN A 663 49.63 -3.41 32.96
CA GLN A 663 50.12 -3.02 31.63
C GLN A 663 50.04 -4.20 30.65
N THR A 664 49.50 -3.95 29.46
CA THR A 664 49.22 -4.99 28.46
C THR A 664 49.14 -4.43 27.03
N ASN A 665 49.03 -5.32 26.05
CA ASN A 665 48.82 -4.99 24.64
C ASN A 665 47.32 -5.01 24.31
N PHE A 666 46.93 -4.27 23.28
CA PHE A 666 45.61 -4.42 22.67
C PHE A 666 45.57 -5.68 21.80
N THR A 667 44.48 -6.43 21.89
CA THR A 667 44.16 -7.51 20.96
C THR A 667 42.81 -7.21 20.30
N ASP A 668 42.67 -7.53 19.02
CA ASP A 668 41.38 -7.38 18.34
C ASP A 668 40.27 -8.12 19.11
N GLY A 669 39.14 -7.43 19.27
CA GLY A 669 38.01 -7.84 20.11
C GLY A 669 38.00 -7.19 21.50
N ASP A 670 39.11 -6.62 22.00
CA ASP A 670 39.13 -5.92 23.28
C ASP A 670 38.34 -4.59 23.21
N PHE A 671 37.63 -4.26 24.29
CA PHE A 671 36.95 -2.96 24.45
C PHE A 671 37.96 -1.92 24.94
N VAL A 672 37.91 -0.69 24.44
CA VAL A 672 38.90 0.34 24.78
C VAL A 672 38.27 1.61 25.36
N VAL A 673 38.95 2.17 26.37
CA VAL A 673 38.56 3.38 27.07
C VAL A 673 39.69 4.41 26.97
N PHE A 674 39.35 5.62 26.57
CA PHE A 674 40.24 6.78 26.53
C PHE A 674 39.76 7.79 27.58
N ASP A 675 40.50 7.90 28.68
CA ASP A 675 40.16 8.75 29.84
C ASP A 675 41.22 9.82 30.10
N ASP A 676 40.97 10.70 31.08
CA ASP A 676 41.89 11.82 31.37
C ASP A 676 43.27 11.38 31.88
N THR A 677 43.41 10.13 32.34
CA THR A 677 44.64 9.61 32.96
C THR A 677 45.73 9.22 31.95
N ALA A 678 45.44 9.29 30.64
CA ALA A 678 46.43 9.05 29.61
C ALA A 678 47.54 10.11 29.59
N VAL A 679 48.78 9.64 29.48
CA VAL A 679 50.00 10.45 29.31
C VAL A 679 50.03 11.07 27.92
N ARG A 680 49.65 10.31 26.89
CA ARG A 680 49.56 10.76 25.50
C ARG A 680 48.11 10.73 25.03
N LYS A 681 47.59 11.87 24.59
CA LYS A 681 46.23 12.01 24.05
C LYS A 681 46.19 12.09 22.50
N SER A 682 47.36 12.02 21.85
CA SER A 682 47.47 11.77 20.42
C SER A 682 47.56 10.26 20.20
N VAL A 683 46.64 9.70 19.41
CA VAL A 683 46.51 8.27 19.14
C VAL A 683 46.69 8.06 17.64
N ASN A 684 47.73 7.34 17.24
CA ASN A 684 48.07 7.05 15.85
C ASN A 684 47.60 5.64 15.49
N ILE A 685 46.73 5.52 14.50
CA ILE A 685 46.23 4.25 13.97
C ILE A 685 47.17 3.78 12.86
N VAL A 686 48.13 2.94 13.25
CA VAL A 686 49.26 2.51 12.42
C VAL A 686 49.04 1.15 11.75
N MET A 687 47.94 0.48 12.07
CA MET A 687 47.47 -0.74 11.43
C MET A 687 45.96 -0.84 11.62
N ASP A 688 45.30 -1.73 10.89
CA ASP A 688 43.89 -1.97 11.11
C ASP A 688 43.69 -2.56 12.50
N VAL A 689 42.80 -1.95 13.28
CA VAL A 689 42.46 -2.37 14.64
C VAL A 689 40.97 -2.58 14.74
N GLN A 690 40.57 -3.63 15.45
CA GLN A 690 39.17 -4.01 15.59
C GLN A 690 38.77 -4.09 17.06
N PRO A 691 38.30 -2.99 17.67
CA PRO A 691 37.79 -3.03 19.03
C PRO A 691 36.55 -3.92 19.17
N GLY A 692 36.25 -4.31 20.40
CA GLY A 692 35.10 -5.14 20.74
C GLY A 692 33.79 -4.60 20.19
N GLN A 693 32.93 -5.50 19.71
CA GLN A 693 31.57 -5.17 19.28
C GLN A 693 30.58 -5.72 20.30
N SER A 694 29.70 -4.85 20.79
CA SER A 694 28.61 -5.23 21.69
C SER A 694 27.48 -4.21 21.58
N ALA A 695 26.25 -4.67 21.79
CA ALA A 695 25.10 -3.78 21.93
C ALA A 695 25.17 -2.98 23.25
N GLU A 696 25.69 -3.61 24.31
CA GLU A 696 25.70 -3.08 25.68
C GLU A 696 26.95 -2.25 25.95
N ILE A 697 28.12 -2.73 25.53
CA ILE A 697 29.40 -2.09 25.81
C ILE A 697 29.91 -1.42 24.52
N PRO A 698 30.19 -0.10 24.53
CA PRO A 698 30.81 0.54 23.37
C PRO A 698 32.23 -0.02 23.17
N GLY A 699 32.60 -0.35 21.92
CA GLY A 699 33.97 -0.79 21.64
C GLY A 699 34.99 0.29 21.88
N ILE A 700 34.60 1.55 21.69
CA ILE A 700 35.42 2.72 22.00
C ILE A 700 34.63 3.65 22.90
N LEU A 701 35.09 3.84 24.12
CA LEU A 701 34.60 4.88 25.01
C LEU A 701 35.64 5.98 25.13
N VAL A 702 35.31 7.19 24.67
CA VAL A 702 36.12 8.39 24.90
C VAL A 702 35.45 9.19 26.01
N SER A 703 36.07 9.21 27.19
CA SER A 703 35.50 9.74 28.45
C SER A 703 36.37 10.85 29.06
N ASN A 704 36.89 11.73 28.21
CA ASN A 704 37.73 12.84 28.64
C ASN A 704 36.91 14.04 29.13
N ALA A 705 37.13 14.44 30.37
CA ALA A 705 36.60 15.68 30.92
C ALA A 705 37.60 16.84 30.76
N THR A 706 38.91 16.54 30.73
CA THR A 706 39.99 17.52 30.64
C THR A 706 41.06 17.12 29.61
N GLY A 707 41.37 18.04 28.70
CA GLY A 707 42.30 17.79 27.59
C GLY A 707 41.66 17.04 26.42
N SER A 708 42.19 17.29 25.22
CA SER A 708 41.60 16.82 23.96
C SER A 708 42.31 15.58 23.44
N TYR A 709 41.55 14.63 22.90
CA TYR A 709 42.10 13.50 22.16
C TYR A 709 42.17 13.81 20.67
N THR A 710 43.23 13.34 20.00
CA THR A 710 43.35 13.37 18.55
C THR A 710 43.61 11.96 18.04
N PHE A 711 42.76 11.48 17.14
CA PHE A 711 42.88 10.18 16.47
C PHE A 711 43.32 10.45 15.03
N ASP A 712 44.57 10.14 14.73
CA ASP A 712 45.21 10.27 13.42
C ASP A 712 45.71 8.90 12.96
N GLY A 713 46.13 8.76 11.69
CA GLY A 713 46.72 7.51 11.20
C GLY A 713 46.41 7.26 9.73
N TRP A 714 47.18 6.35 9.12
CA TRP A 714 46.98 5.93 7.73
C TRP A 714 46.12 4.67 7.60
N SER A 715 45.85 3.97 8.70
CA SER A 715 45.03 2.76 8.74
C SER A 715 43.64 3.00 9.34
N ARG A 716 42.87 1.93 9.57
CA ARG A 716 41.42 1.99 9.82
C ARG A 716 41.04 1.38 11.17
N ILE A 717 40.07 1.97 11.85
CA ILE A 717 39.30 1.27 12.88
C ILE A 717 38.15 0.55 12.19
N VAL A 718 38.16 -0.77 12.25
CA VAL A 718 37.28 -1.62 11.46
C VAL A 718 36.25 -2.34 12.32
N GLY A 719 35.25 -2.92 11.64
CA GLY A 719 34.30 -3.83 12.27
C GLY A 719 33.24 -3.11 13.08
N GLY A 720 32.49 -2.18 12.49
CA GLY A 720 31.15 -1.75 12.92
C GLY A 720 30.93 -1.33 14.40
N THR A 721 31.98 -1.19 15.20
CA THR A 721 31.84 -0.99 16.64
C THR A 721 31.23 0.37 16.95
N ARG A 722 30.63 0.57 18.12
CA ARG A 722 30.09 1.87 18.56
C ARG A 722 31.16 2.66 19.31
N LEU A 723 31.43 3.88 18.85
CA LEU A 723 32.23 4.87 19.57
C LEU A 723 31.29 5.77 20.33
N VAL A 724 31.46 5.87 21.65
CA VAL A 724 30.70 6.78 22.50
C VAL A 724 31.64 7.84 23.05
N LYS A 725 31.29 9.12 22.86
CA LYS A 725 32.00 10.26 23.42
C LYS A 725 31.18 10.89 24.55
N VAL A 726 31.75 10.89 25.76
CA VAL A 726 31.24 11.54 26.98
C VAL A 726 32.31 12.45 27.59
N GLY A 727 31.93 13.33 28.51
CA GLY A 727 32.81 14.33 29.10
C GLY A 727 32.99 15.57 28.22
N ALA A 728 33.27 16.72 28.86
CA ALA A 728 33.35 18.02 28.20
C ALA A 728 34.58 18.22 27.28
N GLY A 729 35.61 17.37 27.36
CA GLY A 729 36.80 17.47 26.51
C GLY A 729 36.49 17.18 25.04
N SER A 730 37.29 17.70 24.11
CA SER A 730 37.06 17.49 22.67
C SER A 730 37.73 16.21 22.13
N LEU A 731 37.22 15.71 21.02
CA LEU A 731 37.79 14.62 20.22
C LEU A 731 37.99 15.10 18.78
N THR A 732 39.24 15.14 18.31
CA THR A 732 39.56 15.37 16.90
C THR A 732 39.78 14.01 16.23
N PHE A 733 39.05 13.71 15.16
CA PHE A 733 39.06 12.43 14.48
C PHE A 733 39.37 12.59 12.99
N ASN A 734 40.60 12.25 12.63
CA ASN A 734 41.13 12.36 11.27
C ASN A 734 41.36 11.00 10.61
N ALA A 735 41.26 9.91 11.38
CA ALA A 735 41.42 8.54 10.90
C ALA A 735 40.16 8.04 10.15
N GLN A 736 40.25 6.82 9.59
CA GLN A 736 39.12 6.12 9.00
C GLN A 736 38.46 5.18 10.02
N TYR A 737 37.15 5.24 10.13
CA TYR A 737 36.34 4.46 11.06
C TYR A 737 35.05 3.99 10.40
N GLU A 738 34.82 2.67 10.41
CA GLU A 738 33.63 2.06 9.82
C GLU A 738 32.41 2.07 10.75
N GLY A 739 32.63 2.27 12.05
CA GLY A 739 31.60 2.15 13.07
C GLY A 739 30.77 3.41 13.28
N SER A 740 29.71 3.26 14.08
CA SER A 740 28.84 4.38 14.45
C SER A 740 29.48 5.24 15.54
N VAL A 741 29.20 6.54 15.48
CA VAL A 741 29.62 7.52 16.48
C VAL A 741 28.40 8.04 17.24
N GLU A 742 28.47 8.02 18.57
CA GLU A 742 27.49 8.61 19.46
C GLU A 742 28.17 9.68 20.32
N LEU A 743 27.80 10.93 20.10
CA LEU A 743 28.26 12.07 20.88
C LEU A 743 27.22 12.38 21.95
N ALA A 744 27.49 11.96 23.17
CA ALA A 744 26.63 12.23 24.32
C ALA A 744 27.02 13.55 25.01
N GLU A 745 28.31 13.87 25.07
CA GLU A 745 28.82 15.14 25.60
C GLU A 745 30.09 15.60 24.87
N GLY A 746 30.43 16.88 25.03
CA GLY A 746 31.63 17.47 24.43
C GLY A 746 31.47 17.72 22.93
N VAL A 747 32.60 17.97 22.25
CA VAL A 747 32.63 18.28 20.81
C VAL A 747 33.54 17.31 20.08
N MET A 748 33.06 16.75 18.97
CA MET A 748 33.90 16.03 18.00
C MET A 748 34.20 16.92 16.79
N SER A 749 35.44 16.93 16.32
CA SER A 749 35.85 17.58 15.08
C SER A 749 36.77 16.68 14.26
N GLY A 750 37.23 17.13 13.08
CA GLY A 750 38.25 16.43 12.28
C GLY A 750 37.88 16.27 10.82
N THR A 751 38.74 15.59 10.07
CA THR A 751 38.62 15.40 8.61
C THR A 751 38.59 13.93 8.19
N GLY A 752 38.39 13.01 9.13
CA GLY A 752 38.39 11.58 8.88
C GLY A 752 37.14 11.07 8.17
N THR A 753 37.00 9.75 8.10
CA THR A 753 35.76 9.10 7.68
C THR A 753 35.17 8.36 8.87
N VAL A 754 33.89 8.57 9.15
CA VAL A 754 33.15 7.89 10.23
C VAL A 754 31.86 7.28 9.68
N GLY A 755 31.31 6.27 10.35
CA GLY A 755 29.97 5.77 10.05
C GLY A 755 28.87 6.68 10.59
N THR A 756 27.66 6.12 10.74
CA THR A 756 26.48 6.88 11.17
C THR A 756 26.78 7.65 12.45
N THR A 757 26.46 8.94 12.47
CA THR A 757 26.76 9.82 13.61
C THR A 757 25.49 10.31 14.30
N ILE A 758 25.40 10.09 15.62
CA ILE A 758 24.34 10.59 16.48
C ILE A 758 24.93 11.69 17.37
N VAL A 759 24.36 12.89 17.32
CA VAL A 759 24.72 14.02 18.17
C VAL A 759 23.59 14.24 19.17
N GLN A 760 23.76 13.81 20.42
CA GLN A 760 22.76 13.99 21.47
C GLN A 760 22.65 15.46 21.90
N SER A 761 21.57 15.80 22.60
CA SER A 761 21.36 17.15 23.14
C SER A 761 22.51 17.54 24.09
N GLY A 762 23.08 18.73 23.89
CA GLY A 762 24.24 19.21 24.66
C GLY A 762 25.61 18.80 24.12
N ALA A 763 25.67 17.91 23.11
CA ALA A 763 26.89 17.56 22.39
C ALA A 763 27.07 18.41 21.12
N GLY A 764 28.31 18.44 20.61
CA GLY A 764 28.71 19.20 19.43
C GLY A 764 29.44 18.36 18.37
N LEU A 765 29.23 18.67 17.10
CA LEU A 765 29.96 18.12 15.97
C LEU A 765 30.45 19.26 15.05
N GLU A 766 31.74 19.29 14.73
CA GLU A 766 32.36 20.22 13.77
C GLU A 766 33.25 19.45 12.79
N PHE A 767 32.64 18.83 11.77
CA PHE A 767 33.32 17.81 10.96
C PHE A 767 33.54 18.28 9.53
N GLY A 768 34.79 18.18 9.06
CA GLY A 768 35.18 18.46 7.66
C GLY A 768 35.46 17.20 6.85
N GLY A 769 35.25 16.03 7.44
CA GLY A 769 35.42 14.73 6.80
C GLY A 769 34.12 14.16 6.23
N THR A 770 34.07 12.84 6.06
CA THR A 770 32.91 12.13 5.51
C THR A 770 32.17 11.35 6.59
N ILE A 771 30.86 11.54 6.68
CA ILE A 771 29.94 10.74 7.50
C ILE A 771 29.18 9.81 6.55
N GLU A 772 29.47 8.51 6.67
CA GLU A 772 28.78 7.46 5.93
C GLU A 772 27.57 6.93 6.72
N GLY A 773 26.48 6.60 6.04
CA GLY A 773 25.28 6.04 6.68
C GLY A 773 24.40 7.06 7.43
N GLY A 774 24.60 8.37 7.23
CA GLY A 774 23.71 9.43 7.70
C GLY A 774 23.99 9.99 9.11
N ALA A 775 23.18 10.97 9.52
CA ALA A 775 23.33 11.68 10.79
C ALA A 775 21.99 11.96 11.50
N VAL A 776 21.98 11.82 12.83
CA VAL A 776 20.86 12.19 13.70
C VAL A 776 21.33 13.29 14.66
N ILE A 777 20.68 14.44 14.65
CA ILE A 777 21.19 15.66 15.28
C ILE A 777 20.17 16.18 16.30
N GLY A 778 20.34 15.84 17.56
CA GLY A 778 19.65 16.44 18.71
C GLY A 778 20.46 17.51 19.44
N GLY A 779 21.77 17.58 19.20
CA GLY A 779 22.67 18.64 19.67
C GLY A 779 23.00 19.67 18.58
N ALA A 780 24.21 20.23 18.63
CA ALA A 780 24.70 21.19 17.65
C ALA A 780 25.68 20.52 16.66
N ALA A 781 25.37 20.53 15.36
CA ALA A 781 26.23 19.99 14.32
C ALA A 781 26.59 21.05 13.28
N LYS A 782 27.83 21.02 12.83
CA LYS A 782 28.37 21.86 11.77
C LYS A 782 29.18 21.01 10.81
N LEU A 783 28.67 20.84 9.59
CA LEU A 783 29.44 20.25 8.49
C LEU A 783 30.30 21.36 7.88
N LEU A 784 31.62 21.22 7.98
CA LEU A 784 32.56 22.20 7.46
C LEU A 784 32.65 22.13 5.93
N ALA A 785 33.23 23.17 5.31
CA ALA A 785 33.44 23.19 3.86
C ALA A 785 34.31 22.00 3.43
N GLY A 786 33.85 21.26 2.42
CA GLY A 786 34.47 20.00 1.97
C GLY A 786 34.01 18.75 2.70
N GLY A 787 33.33 18.89 3.86
CA GLY A 787 32.71 17.77 4.57
C GLY A 787 31.52 17.20 3.81
N GLN A 788 31.26 15.91 4.01
CA GLN A 788 30.19 15.19 3.32
C GLN A 788 29.34 14.35 4.30
N ILE A 789 28.02 14.33 4.08
CA ILE A 789 27.12 13.36 4.71
C ILE A 789 26.46 12.54 3.60
N ASN A 790 26.73 11.24 3.63
CA ASN A 790 26.15 10.25 2.73
C ASN A 790 25.11 9.44 3.51
N GLY A 791 23.84 9.58 3.17
CA GLY A 791 22.73 8.87 3.81
C GLY A 791 21.75 9.78 4.55
N PRO A 792 20.73 9.21 5.22
CA PRO A 792 19.63 9.96 5.82
C PRO A 792 20.08 10.99 6.86
N VAL A 793 19.47 12.18 6.88
CA VAL A 793 19.71 13.20 7.91
C VAL A 793 18.40 13.55 8.62
N THR A 794 18.44 13.49 9.95
CA THR A 794 17.32 13.90 10.81
C THR A 794 17.81 14.95 11.81
N VAL A 795 17.20 16.14 11.79
CA VAL A 795 17.42 17.16 12.83
C VAL A 795 16.26 17.08 13.82
N GLN A 796 16.57 16.62 15.03
CA GLN A 796 15.59 16.37 16.09
C GLN A 796 15.16 17.65 16.79
N THR A 797 14.11 17.57 17.60
CA THR A 797 13.63 18.71 18.40
C THR A 797 14.75 19.34 19.23
N GLY A 798 14.94 20.66 19.05
CA GLY A 798 16.00 21.44 19.71
C GLY A 798 17.40 21.29 19.10
N GLY A 799 17.59 20.38 18.13
CA GLY A 799 18.85 20.20 17.41
C GLY A 799 19.09 21.31 16.37
N SER A 800 20.37 21.58 16.09
CA SER A 800 20.78 22.57 15.10
C SER A 800 21.85 22.03 14.15
N LEU A 801 21.66 22.17 12.84
CA LEU A 801 22.64 21.82 11.80
C LEU A 801 23.05 23.04 10.97
N THR A 802 24.35 23.35 10.90
CA THR A 802 24.90 24.28 9.91
C THR A 802 25.68 23.49 8.85
N ASN A 803 25.23 23.55 7.59
CA ASN A 803 25.87 22.89 6.46
C ASN A 803 26.69 23.88 5.62
N LEU A 804 28.02 23.72 5.61
CA LEU A 804 28.93 24.37 4.66
C LEU A 804 29.45 23.40 3.58
N GLY A 805 29.16 22.10 3.71
CA GLY A 805 29.63 21.01 2.85
C GLY A 805 28.53 20.43 1.96
N THR A 806 28.58 19.12 1.74
CA THR A 806 27.62 18.41 0.86
C THR A 806 26.82 17.38 1.64
N ILE A 807 25.49 17.47 1.61
CA ILE A 807 24.58 16.41 2.08
C ILE A 807 23.96 15.77 0.85
N GLY A 808 24.13 14.46 0.67
CA GLY A 808 23.74 13.76 -0.55
C GLY A 808 24.70 14.03 -1.71
N GLY A 809 25.22 12.97 -2.33
CA GLY A 809 26.13 13.08 -3.46
C GLY A 809 25.43 13.54 -4.73
N THR A 810 26.18 14.00 -5.74
CA THR A 810 25.64 14.50 -7.02
C THR A 810 24.64 13.56 -7.70
N TYR A 811 24.75 12.25 -7.46
CA TYR A 811 23.89 11.21 -8.03
C TYR A 811 23.24 10.31 -6.97
N THR A 812 23.38 10.65 -5.69
CA THR A 812 22.90 9.87 -4.55
C THR A 812 22.20 10.81 -3.57
N PRO A 813 20.96 11.23 -3.88
CA PRO A 813 20.20 12.11 -3.00
C PRO A 813 19.99 11.44 -1.63
N SER A 814 19.95 12.25 -0.58
CA SER A 814 19.71 11.79 0.80
C SER A 814 18.27 12.08 1.22
N THR A 815 17.69 11.23 2.08
CA THR A 815 16.42 11.58 2.72
C THR A 815 16.65 12.56 3.87
N MET A 816 15.76 13.53 4.03
CA MET A 816 15.90 14.60 5.02
C MET A 816 14.63 14.70 5.88
N SER A 817 14.78 14.97 7.18
CA SER A 817 13.67 15.33 8.06
C SER A 817 14.09 16.34 9.13
N MET A 818 13.16 17.22 9.51
CA MET A 818 13.33 18.23 10.56
C MET A 818 12.12 18.19 11.50
N GLU A 819 12.36 17.85 12.77
CA GLU A 819 11.35 17.78 13.83
C GLU A 819 10.98 19.17 14.38
N GLU A 820 9.96 19.24 15.23
CA GLU A 820 9.45 20.50 15.78
C GLU A 820 10.54 21.29 16.52
N GLY A 821 10.65 22.59 16.24
CA GLY A 821 11.61 23.49 16.89
C GLY A 821 13.08 23.28 16.51
N SER A 822 13.37 22.45 15.51
CA SER A 822 14.74 22.24 15.00
C SER A 822 15.23 23.42 14.14
N PHE A 823 16.55 23.53 13.96
CA PHE A 823 17.17 24.56 13.13
C PHE A 823 18.13 23.94 12.11
N LEU A 824 18.03 24.33 10.83
CA LEU A 824 19.00 23.97 9.80
C LEU A 824 19.39 25.21 9.01
N GLU A 825 20.68 25.47 8.89
CA GLU A 825 21.23 26.47 7.98
C GLU A 825 22.06 25.78 6.90
N ASN A 826 21.63 25.86 5.65
CA ASN A 826 22.44 25.57 4.48
C ASN A 826 23.19 26.84 4.08
N SER A 827 24.44 26.99 4.50
CA SER A 827 25.26 28.18 4.24
C SER A 827 25.61 28.33 2.76
N ALA A 828 26.20 29.46 2.37
CA ALA A 828 26.44 29.79 0.96
C ALA A 828 27.27 28.76 0.15
N SER A 829 28.19 28.04 0.80
CA SER A 829 28.94 26.94 0.17
C SER A 829 28.25 25.58 0.26
N GLY A 830 27.16 25.49 1.04
CA GLY A 830 26.45 24.26 1.33
C GLY A 830 25.61 23.78 0.16
N VAL A 831 25.67 22.48 -0.09
CA VAL A 831 24.83 21.78 -1.07
C VAL A 831 24.04 20.70 -0.35
N ILE A 832 22.72 20.67 -0.55
CA ILE A 832 21.85 19.58 -0.10
C ILE A 832 21.18 18.99 -1.32
N HIS A 833 21.46 17.72 -1.61
CA HIS A 833 20.75 16.93 -2.60
C HIS A 833 19.81 15.96 -1.89
N VAL A 834 18.50 16.19 -2.04
CA VAL A 834 17.47 15.52 -1.26
C VAL A 834 16.53 14.71 -2.13
N ASP A 835 16.17 13.53 -1.65
CA ASP A 835 15.06 12.72 -2.17
C ASP A 835 13.80 13.06 -1.37
N LEU A 836 12.75 13.48 -2.07
CA LEU A 836 11.50 13.94 -1.47
C LEU A 836 10.62 12.74 -1.08
N PRO A 837 9.74 12.88 -0.06
CA PRO A 837 9.34 14.10 0.64
C PRO A 837 10.31 14.53 1.76
N TRP A 838 10.47 15.86 1.92
CA TRP A 838 11.20 16.44 3.05
C TRP A 838 10.27 17.33 3.88
N PRO A 839 9.85 16.89 5.09
CA PRO A 839 9.09 17.73 6.01
C PRO A 839 9.99 18.65 6.85
N VAL A 840 9.65 19.93 6.87
CA VAL A 840 10.12 20.93 7.84
C VAL A 840 8.97 21.20 8.81
N ALA A 841 8.98 20.55 9.97
CA ALA A 841 7.87 20.55 10.93
C ALA A 841 7.57 21.95 11.50
N THR A 842 6.44 22.08 12.19
CA THR A 842 6.03 23.31 12.88
C THR A 842 7.14 23.83 13.79
N ASN A 843 7.28 25.15 13.89
CA ASN A 843 8.34 25.83 14.67
C ASN A 843 9.80 25.53 14.25
N ALA A 844 10.04 24.61 13.31
CA ALA A 844 11.38 24.40 12.76
C ALA A 844 11.77 25.55 11.81
N THR A 845 13.06 25.83 11.68
CA THR A 845 13.58 26.86 10.77
C THR A 845 14.62 26.29 9.83
N LEU A 846 14.33 26.33 8.53
CA LEU A 846 15.25 26.05 7.44
C LEU A 846 15.74 27.35 6.81
N VAL A 847 17.04 27.64 6.92
CA VAL A 847 17.72 28.76 6.27
C VAL A 847 18.48 28.22 5.07
N ASN A 848 18.11 28.62 3.86
CA ASN A 848 18.86 28.26 2.65
C ASN A 848 19.57 29.49 2.08
N ASN A 849 20.90 29.50 2.22
CA ASN A 849 21.81 30.45 1.58
C ASN A 849 22.68 29.78 0.49
N GLY A 850 22.75 28.45 0.47
CA GLY A 850 23.46 27.65 -0.52
C GLY A 850 22.54 27.10 -1.61
N VAL A 851 22.77 25.84 -2.00
CA VAL A 851 22.00 25.14 -3.05
C VAL A 851 21.24 23.96 -2.44
N ILE A 852 19.95 23.84 -2.76
CA ILE A 852 19.12 22.66 -2.52
C ILE A 852 18.70 22.09 -3.88
N LEU A 853 19.02 20.82 -4.11
CA LEU A 853 18.66 20.03 -5.28
C LEU A 853 17.58 19.03 -4.88
N LEU A 854 16.41 19.09 -5.53
CA LEU A 854 15.25 18.26 -5.23
C LEU A 854 15.14 17.10 -6.23
N THR A 855 14.98 15.89 -5.72
CA THR A 855 14.69 14.68 -6.48
C THR A 855 13.40 14.04 -5.95
N GLY A 856 12.52 13.53 -6.82
CA GLY A 856 11.24 12.94 -6.41
C GLY A 856 10.25 12.75 -7.57
N THR A 857 9.17 12.01 -7.32
CA THR A 857 8.17 11.63 -8.33
C THR A 857 6.81 12.28 -8.09
N GLY A 858 6.24 12.92 -9.13
CA GLY A 858 4.84 13.38 -9.22
C GLY A 858 4.35 14.34 -8.12
N THR A 859 4.06 13.82 -6.92
CA THR A 859 3.41 14.54 -5.81
C THR A 859 4.30 14.75 -4.57
N GLU A 860 5.56 14.35 -4.62
CA GLU A 860 6.48 14.54 -3.50
C GLU A 860 6.95 16.01 -3.41
N ALA A 861 7.20 16.52 -2.20
CA ALA A 861 7.44 17.94 -1.97
C ALA A 861 8.41 18.21 -0.82
N LEU A 862 9.12 19.34 -0.89
CA LEU A 862 9.67 20.01 0.29
C LEU A 862 8.49 20.69 1.01
N ASN A 863 8.06 20.11 2.12
CA ASN A 863 6.87 20.53 2.86
C ASN A 863 7.24 21.41 4.06
N ILE A 864 6.94 22.70 3.97
CA ILE A 864 7.23 23.68 5.01
C ILE A 864 6.00 23.90 5.90
N TYR A 865 6.01 23.33 7.10
CA TYR A 865 5.08 23.64 8.20
C TYR A 865 5.69 24.64 9.20
N GLY A 866 7.02 24.71 9.26
CA GLY A 866 7.79 25.70 10.02
C GLY A 866 8.11 26.94 9.19
N THR A 867 9.35 27.43 9.29
CA THR A 867 9.85 28.61 8.55
C THR A 867 10.90 28.18 7.52
N LEU A 868 10.73 28.60 6.26
CA LEU A 868 11.77 28.63 5.24
C LEU A 868 12.25 30.08 5.07
N LYS A 869 13.57 30.30 5.10
CA LYS A 869 14.16 31.62 4.83
C LYS A 869 15.51 31.56 4.12
N GLY A 870 16.08 32.71 3.75
CA GLY A 870 17.42 32.83 3.18
C GLY A 870 17.44 33.41 1.76
N THR A 871 18.61 33.31 1.11
CA THR A 871 18.88 33.90 -0.22
C THR A 871 19.43 32.91 -1.25
N GLY A 872 19.36 31.62 -0.96
CA GLY A 872 19.95 30.55 -1.76
C GLY A 872 19.12 30.14 -2.97
N LEU A 873 19.55 29.03 -3.58
CA LEU A 873 18.91 28.37 -4.72
C LEU A 873 18.20 27.10 -4.26
N ILE A 874 16.96 26.90 -4.71
CA ILE A 874 16.23 25.64 -4.66
C ILE A 874 15.86 25.27 -6.10
N THR A 875 16.31 24.12 -6.58
CA THR A 875 16.08 23.66 -7.96
C THR A 875 15.99 22.13 -8.02
N ILE A 876 15.70 21.59 -9.20
CA ILE A 876 15.59 20.15 -9.45
C ILE A 876 16.98 19.53 -9.61
N GLY A 877 17.24 18.40 -8.96
CA GLY A 877 18.45 17.59 -9.11
C GLY A 877 18.46 16.78 -10.42
N LYS A 878 19.63 16.60 -11.04
CA LYS A 878 19.76 15.81 -12.28
C LYS A 878 19.88 14.32 -11.93
N GLU A 879 18.84 13.54 -12.23
CA GLU A 879 19.00 12.10 -12.40
C GLU A 879 19.34 11.77 -13.86
N GLY A 880 20.05 10.65 -14.08
CA GLY A 880 20.35 10.18 -15.42
C GLY A 880 19.08 10.03 -16.28
N ALA A 881 19.04 10.74 -17.41
CA ALA A 881 18.16 10.52 -18.56
C ALA A 881 16.62 10.49 -18.37
N GLN A 882 16.05 10.92 -17.24
CA GLN A 882 14.64 11.31 -17.15
C GLN A 882 14.54 12.56 -16.28
N ALA A 883 14.23 13.71 -16.88
CA ALA A 883 13.89 14.91 -16.14
C ALA A 883 12.60 14.64 -15.35
N ILE A 884 12.67 14.64 -14.02
CA ILE A 884 11.47 14.67 -13.19
C ILE A 884 10.75 15.99 -13.48
N ASN A 885 9.56 15.92 -14.05
CA ASN A 885 8.87 17.11 -14.53
C ASN A 885 8.18 17.93 -13.41
N GLU A 886 8.18 17.50 -12.13
CA GLU A 886 7.23 18.03 -11.14
C GLU A 886 7.68 18.03 -9.66
N ALA A 887 8.99 18.14 -9.35
CA ALA A 887 9.36 18.45 -7.95
C ALA A 887 8.72 19.78 -7.49
N ARG A 888 8.44 19.93 -6.20
CA ARG A 888 7.74 21.12 -5.67
C ARG A 888 8.14 21.53 -4.25
N VAL A 889 7.93 22.81 -3.94
CA VAL A 889 8.05 23.40 -2.61
C VAL A 889 6.66 23.83 -2.15
N ASN A 890 6.21 23.29 -1.03
CA ASN A 890 4.90 23.60 -0.45
C ASN A 890 5.09 24.42 0.82
N ILE A 891 4.54 25.63 0.85
CA ILE A 891 4.34 26.34 2.11
C ILE A 891 2.96 25.93 2.62
N ASN A 892 2.96 25.04 3.61
CA ASN A 892 1.76 24.42 4.17
C ASN A 892 1.05 25.36 5.15
N SER A 893 -0.12 24.93 5.64
CA SER A 893 -0.85 25.67 6.68
C SER A 893 0.01 25.83 7.94
N GLY A 894 0.10 27.05 8.47
CA GLY A 894 1.01 27.39 9.57
C GLY A 894 2.47 27.63 9.15
N GLY A 895 2.85 27.26 7.93
CA GLY A 895 4.18 27.48 7.38
C GLY A 895 4.44 28.94 6.99
N ARG A 896 5.69 29.37 7.13
CA ARG A 896 6.16 30.72 6.82
C ARG A 896 7.31 30.70 5.80
N LEU A 897 7.24 31.53 4.77
CA LEU A 897 8.36 31.86 3.88
C LEU A 897 8.80 33.30 4.16
N LEU A 898 10.07 33.51 4.49
CA LEU A 898 10.70 34.83 4.65
C LEU A 898 11.83 34.96 3.62
N ILE A 899 11.85 36.04 2.85
CA ILE A 899 12.93 36.29 1.89
C ILE A 899 14.05 37.02 2.61
N GLY A 900 15.29 36.59 2.44
CA GLY A 900 16.41 37.10 3.22
C GLY A 900 16.63 36.36 4.54
N ASN A 901 17.65 36.78 5.27
CA ASN A 901 18.12 36.10 6.49
C ASN A 901 17.51 36.68 7.77
N THR A 902 17.09 37.94 7.73
CA THR A 902 16.54 38.70 8.85
C THR A 902 15.33 39.52 8.41
N ASP A 903 14.38 39.74 9.30
CA ASP A 903 13.21 40.60 9.01
C ASP A 903 13.65 42.03 8.62
N GLY A 904 13.01 42.62 7.61
CA GLY A 904 13.30 43.97 7.12
C GLY A 904 14.46 44.05 6.13
N GLN A 905 14.98 42.92 5.65
CA GLN A 905 16.07 42.85 4.69
C GLN A 905 15.51 42.68 3.27
N ILE A 906 15.74 43.66 2.39
CA ILE A 906 15.48 43.45 0.95
C ILE A 906 16.52 42.50 0.36
N ALA A 907 16.09 41.33 -0.10
CA ALA A 907 16.93 40.31 -0.73
C ALA A 907 16.18 39.54 -1.84
N GLY A 908 16.86 38.56 -2.44
CA GLY A 908 16.26 37.64 -3.40
C GLY A 908 16.51 36.19 -3.00
N ILE A 909 15.57 35.32 -3.35
CA ILE A 909 15.73 33.85 -3.28
C ILE A 909 15.39 33.25 -4.63
N VAL A 910 16.10 32.21 -5.05
CA VAL A 910 15.80 31.50 -6.30
C VAL A 910 15.12 30.18 -5.97
N ILE A 911 13.89 30.00 -6.46
CA ILE A 911 13.11 28.76 -6.35
C ILE A 911 12.71 28.37 -7.77
N ALA A 912 13.58 27.63 -8.47
CA ALA A 912 13.40 27.24 -9.86
C ALA A 912 12.64 25.92 -9.99
N THR A 913 11.45 25.87 -9.40
CA THR A 913 10.58 24.68 -9.35
C THR A 913 9.12 25.11 -9.14
N ARG A 914 8.18 24.17 -8.99
CA ARG A 914 6.80 24.50 -8.60
C ARG A 914 6.77 24.97 -7.15
N LEU A 915 6.09 26.10 -6.91
CA LEU A 915 5.92 26.70 -5.58
C LEU A 915 4.44 26.83 -5.24
N ASP A 916 4.00 26.12 -4.20
CA ASP A 916 2.61 26.11 -3.75
C ASP A 916 2.46 26.87 -2.42
N PHE A 917 1.59 27.88 -2.42
CA PHE A 917 1.18 28.62 -1.23
C PHE A 917 -0.21 28.17 -0.78
N LEU A 918 -0.24 27.26 0.19
CA LEU A 918 -1.48 26.62 0.65
C LEU A 918 -2.24 27.50 1.65
N PRO A 919 -3.56 27.27 1.83
CA PRO A 919 -4.37 28.03 2.78
C PRO A 919 -3.78 28.01 4.21
N GLY A 920 -3.67 29.18 4.82
CA GLY A 920 -3.08 29.35 6.16
C GLY A 920 -1.55 29.47 6.18
N SER A 921 -0.86 29.47 5.03
CA SER A 921 0.55 29.85 4.93
C SER A 921 0.76 31.37 4.99
N GLN A 922 1.96 31.81 5.37
CA GLN A 922 2.38 33.21 5.37
C GLN A 922 3.67 33.41 4.56
N ILE A 923 3.66 34.32 3.60
CA ILE A 923 4.81 34.66 2.76
C ILE A 923 5.15 36.13 3.00
N VAL A 924 6.33 36.41 3.52
CA VAL A 924 6.76 37.76 3.91
C VAL A 924 7.62 38.36 2.80
N PHE A 925 7.22 39.53 2.32
CA PHE A 925 7.98 40.37 1.40
C PHE A 925 8.29 41.71 2.05
N ASP A 926 9.56 42.03 2.21
CA ASP A 926 10.04 43.36 2.56
C ASP A 926 10.05 44.26 1.31
N VAL A 927 9.35 45.39 1.40
CA VAL A 927 9.11 46.29 0.27
C VAL A 927 9.44 47.72 0.65
N ASN A 928 10.35 48.35 -0.10
CA ASN A 928 10.59 49.79 0.00
C ASN A 928 9.88 50.51 -1.16
N PRO A 929 8.83 51.30 -0.91
CA PRO A 929 8.08 51.99 -1.97
C PRO A 929 8.91 52.95 -2.83
N ALA A 930 10.07 53.38 -2.36
CA ALA A 930 11.00 54.25 -3.09
C ALA A 930 12.26 53.53 -3.61
N GLY A 931 12.36 52.21 -3.42
CA GLY A 931 13.56 51.43 -3.71
C GLY A 931 13.25 50.11 -4.40
N GLY A 932 13.74 49.02 -3.81
CA GLY A 932 13.50 47.65 -4.27
C GLY A 932 12.50 46.90 -3.39
N ASN A 933 12.15 45.70 -3.85
CA ASN A 933 11.30 44.75 -3.15
C ASN A 933 12.08 43.45 -2.98
N ASP A 934 11.70 42.65 -2.00
CA ASP A 934 12.02 41.24 -2.00
C ASP A 934 11.51 40.58 -3.28
N VAL A 935 12.34 39.72 -3.87
CA VAL A 935 12.01 39.01 -5.11
C VAL A 935 12.20 37.52 -4.93
N ILE A 936 11.16 36.74 -5.24
CA ILE A 936 11.28 35.32 -5.52
C ILE A 936 11.57 35.16 -7.00
N SER A 937 12.79 34.72 -7.32
CA SER A 937 13.15 34.33 -8.67
C SER A 937 12.65 32.90 -8.91
N ASN A 938 11.55 32.79 -9.67
CA ASN A 938 10.96 31.51 -10.05
C ASN A 938 11.10 31.25 -11.56
N LYS A 939 11.90 32.09 -12.24
CA LYS A 939 12.22 31.95 -13.65
C LYS A 939 13.48 31.11 -13.82
N THR A 940 13.34 30.07 -14.64
CA THR A 940 14.38 29.41 -15.43
C THR A 940 15.83 29.56 -14.93
N TRP A 941 16.37 28.53 -14.26
CA TRP A 941 17.80 28.45 -14.00
C TRP A 941 18.46 27.47 -14.98
N TYR A 942 19.39 27.96 -15.80
CA TYR A 942 20.05 27.16 -16.85
C TYR A 942 21.23 26.37 -16.30
N TYR A 943 21.12 25.05 -16.29
CA TYR A 943 22.26 24.15 -16.16
C TYR A 943 22.27 23.12 -17.30
N GLY A 944 22.56 23.58 -18.52
CA GLY A 944 22.81 22.73 -19.69
C GLY A 944 21.55 22.24 -20.43
N PHE A 945 21.25 22.92 -21.53
CA PHE A 945 20.42 22.53 -22.69
C PHE A 945 18.89 22.39 -22.57
N PHE A 946 18.26 22.49 -21.39
CA PHE A 946 16.77 22.53 -21.27
C PHE A 946 16.26 23.63 -20.32
N GLU A 947 15.12 24.23 -20.66
CA GLU A 947 14.45 25.31 -19.92
C GLU A 947 13.40 24.69 -18.96
N ILE A 948 13.64 24.74 -17.64
CA ILE A 948 12.62 24.37 -16.64
C ILE A 948 11.99 25.65 -16.10
N ASP A 949 10.77 25.94 -16.53
CA ASP A 949 10.00 27.07 -16.01
C ASP A 949 9.30 26.67 -14.71
N GLY A 950 9.66 27.36 -13.61
CA GLY A 950 8.90 27.30 -12.37
C GLY A 950 7.48 27.84 -12.54
N LYS A 951 6.58 27.45 -11.64
CA LYS A 951 5.18 27.88 -11.60
C LYS A 951 4.78 28.16 -10.15
N VAL A 952 3.98 29.21 -9.94
CA VAL A 952 3.48 29.58 -8.59
C VAL A 952 1.99 29.30 -8.51
N CYS A 953 1.55 28.60 -7.47
CA CYS A 953 0.14 28.28 -7.23
C CYS A 953 -0.31 28.81 -5.86
N PHE A 954 -1.50 29.40 -5.79
CA PHE A 954 -2.08 29.96 -4.55
C PHE A 954 -3.21 29.07 -4.00
N GLY A 955 -3.10 27.75 -4.14
CA GLY A 955 -4.15 26.79 -3.76
C GLY A 955 -5.14 26.46 -4.88
N GLN A 956 -6.18 25.69 -4.56
CA GLN A 956 -7.13 25.09 -5.51
C GLN A 956 -8.60 25.45 -5.21
N ASN A 957 -9.48 25.23 -6.19
CA ASN A 957 -10.95 25.32 -6.07
C ASN A 957 -11.49 26.71 -5.70
N ALA A 958 -10.84 27.79 -6.17
CA ALA A 958 -11.24 29.17 -5.84
C ALA A 958 -11.33 29.46 -4.33
N SER A 959 -10.62 28.68 -3.51
CA SER A 959 -10.51 28.91 -2.07
C SER A 959 -9.53 30.04 -1.75
N GLN A 960 -9.54 30.52 -0.50
CA GLN A 960 -8.52 31.45 -0.02
C GLN A 960 -7.15 30.75 0.00
N GLY A 961 -6.20 31.29 -0.75
CA GLY A 961 -4.81 30.81 -0.83
C GLY A 961 -3.94 31.24 0.35
N GLY A 962 -2.62 31.09 0.19
CA GLY A 962 -1.64 31.64 1.13
C GLY A 962 -1.73 33.16 1.33
N THR A 963 -1.24 33.64 2.47
CA THR A 963 -1.23 35.07 2.81
C THR A 963 0.11 35.71 2.43
N LEU A 964 0.09 36.72 1.57
CA LEU A 964 1.23 37.59 1.29
C LEU A 964 1.25 38.73 2.31
N TYR A 965 2.25 38.74 3.17
CA TYR A 965 2.50 39.80 4.14
C TYR A 965 3.52 40.78 3.56
N ILE A 966 3.05 41.99 3.22
CA ILE A 966 3.85 43.06 2.65
C ILE A 966 4.38 43.93 3.78
N ASN A 967 5.63 43.72 4.17
CA ASN A 967 6.28 44.51 5.19
C ASN A 967 6.89 45.77 4.57
N ARG A 968 6.22 46.91 4.75
CA ARG A 968 6.70 48.19 4.24
C ARG A 968 7.91 48.66 5.07
N ILE A 969 9.05 48.78 4.42
CA ILE A 969 10.28 49.30 4.99
C ILE A 969 10.57 50.71 4.46
N GLY A 970 11.13 51.55 5.33
CA GLY A 970 11.38 52.96 5.03
C GLY A 970 10.16 53.87 5.23
N SER A 971 10.36 55.18 5.03
CA SER A 971 9.36 56.22 5.31
C SER A 971 8.40 56.49 4.15
N ALA A 972 8.79 56.15 2.91
CA ALA A 972 7.98 56.39 1.71
C ALA A 972 6.63 55.67 1.78
N GLN A 973 5.57 56.33 1.32
CA GLN A 973 4.23 55.75 1.25
C GLN A 973 3.98 55.14 -0.14
N PHE A 974 3.14 54.10 -0.19
CA PHE A 974 2.65 53.56 -1.44
C PHE A 974 1.76 54.59 -2.16
N SER A 975 1.81 54.61 -3.50
CA SER A 975 1.01 55.52 -4.33
C SER A 975 0.06 54.75 -5.26
N PRO A 976 -1.14 55.28 -5.60
CA PRO A 976 -2.02 54.66 -6.58
C PRO A 976 -1.31 54.41 -7.92
N GLY A 977 -1.50 53.23 -8.50
CA GLY A 977 -0.86 52.80 -9.74
C GLY A 977 0.55 52.22 -9.57
N GLN A 978 1.11 52.21 -8.36
CA GLN A 978 2.42 51.61 -8.11
C GLN A 978 2.39 50.08 -8.27
N THR A 979 3.35 49.54 -9.01
CA THR A 979 3.51 48.09 -9.22
C THR A 979 4.64 47.56 -8.34
N LEU A 980 4.40 46.42 -7.68
CA LEU A 980 5.40 45.68 -6.93
C LEU A 980 5.75 44.38 -7.66
N TYR A 981 7.03 44.25 -7.98
CA TYR A 981 7.61 43.04 -8.56
C TYR A 981 8.10 42.12 -7.44
N LEU A 982 7.18 41.33 -6.90
CA LEU A 982 7.48 40.32 -5.86
C LEU A 982 8.05 39.03 -6.46
N PHE A 983 7.82 38.84 -7.76
CA PHE A 983 8.32 37.74 -8.55
C PHE A 983 9.00 38.30 -9.80
N ASP A 984 10.03 37.63 -10.29
CA ASP A 984 10.76 38.02 -11.51
C ASP A 984 10.07 37.55 -12.81
N LYS A 985 8.97 36.81 -12.68
CA LYS A 985 8.17 36.26 -13.79
C LYS A 985 6.87 37.04 -13.96
N THR A 986 6.53 37.39 -15.20
CA THR A 986 5.28 38.11 -15.54
C THR A 986 4.25 37.27 -16.29
N ASN A 987 4.52 35.99 -16.54
CA ASN A 987 3.62 35.04 -17.23
C ASN A 987 3.57 33.72 -16.44
N ASN A 988 2.63 33.58 -15.51
CA ASN A 988 2.42 32.39 -14.70
C ASN A 988 1.35 31.47 -15.30
N ALA A 989 1.62 30.17 -15.29
CA ALA A 989 0.73 29.13 -15.77
C ALA A 989 0.42 28.18 -14.60
N PRO A 990 -0.47 28.57 -13.66
CA PRO A 990 -0.81 27.72 -12.53
C PRO A 990 -1.44 26.41 -13.03
N GLU A 991 -1.14 25.30 -12.35
CA GLU A 991 -1.54 23.96 -12.80
C GLU A 991 -3.03 23.68 -12.57
N PHE A 992 -3.63 24.36 -11.58
CA PHE A 992 -5.03 24.16 -11.22
C PHE A 992 -5.98 24.83 -12.21
N THR A 993 -6.95 24.08 -12.71
CA THR A 993 -8.02 24.59 -13.59
C THR A 993 -8.83 25.72 -12.95
N ILE A 994 -8.95 25.71 -11.62
CA ILE A 994 -9.57 26.78 -10.82
C ILE A 994 -8.59 27.15 -9.69
N PRO A 995 -7.72 28.16 -9.88
CA PRO A 995 -6.74 28.55 -8.88
C PRO A 995 -7.39 29.24 -7.67
N GLY A 996 -6.78 29.07 -6.49
CA GLY A 996 -7.06 29.90 -5.32
C GLY A 996 -6.51 31.31 -5.47
N TRP A 997 -6.97 32.23 -4.62
CA TRP A 997 -6.53 33.64 -4.63
C TRP A 997 -5.77 33.99 -3.37
N PRO A 998 -4.60 34.65 -3.46
CA PRO A 998 -3.85 35.06 -2.28
C PRO A 998 -4.61 36.11 -1.48
N ARG A 999 -4.39 36.11 -0.16
CA ARG A 999 -4.74 37.25 0.71
C ARG A 999 -3.52 38.14 0.87
N VAL A 1000 -3.66 39.45 0.66
CA VAL A 1000 -2.53 40.39 0.82
C VAL A 1000 -2.80 41.33 2.00
N ILE A 1001 -1.86 41.39 2.93
CA ILE A 1001 -1.95 42.20 4.17
C ILE A 1001 -0.59 42.85 4.50
N PRO A 1002 -0.56 43.91 5.32
CA PRO A 1002 -1.68 44.80 5.64
C PRO A 1002 -2.11 45.60 4.40
N ALA A 1003 -3.15 46.44 4.51
CA ALA A 1003 -3.53 47.36 3.42
C ALA A 1003 -2.36 48.30 3.06
N PRO A 1004 -2.22 48.72 1.78
CA PRO A 1004 -1.07 49.53 1.34
C PRO A 1004 -1.04 50.93 1.97
N GLY A 1005 -2.14 51.41 2.52
CA GLY A 1005 -2.19 52.66 3.26
C GLY A 1005 -3.61 53.18 3.40
N PRO A 1006 -3.82 54.27 4.14
CA PRO A 1006 -5.12 54.92 4.25
C PRO A 1006 -5.68 55.29 2.86
N GLY A 1007 -6.89 54.83 2.55
CA GLY A 1007 -7.54 55.12 1.26
C GLY A 1007 -7.00 54.36 0.05
N LEU A 1008 -6.16 53.34 0.25
CA LEU A 1008 -5.58 52.50 -0.80
C LEU A 1008 -5.97 51.03 -0.60
N ALA A 1009 -5.99 50.27 -1.69
CA ALA A 1009 -6.24 48.83 -1.71
C ALA A 1009 -5.22 48.09 -2.58
N TRP A 1010 -5.04 46.79 -2.34
CA TRP A 1010 -4.27 45.93 -3.23
C TRP A 1010 -5.13 45.51 -4.43
N ASP A 1011 -4.58 45.67 -5.63
CA ASP A 1011 -5.12 45.08 -6.85
C ASP A 1011 -4.34 43.79 -7.16
N ILE A 1012 -5.08 42.68 -7.11
CA ILE A 1012 -4.57 41.32 -7.27
C ILE A 1012 -5.06 40.67 -8.58
N SER A 1013 -5.69 41.42 -9.49
CA SER A 1013 -6.29 40.85 -10.71
C SER A 1013 -5.28 40.06 -11.56
N ASP A 1014 -4.02 40.50 -11.53
CA ASP A 1014 -2.91 39.96 -12.30
C ASP A 1014 -1.99 39.05 -11.46
N MET A 1015 -2.33 38.75 -10.20
CA MET A 1015 -1.47 37.95 -9.31
C MET A 1015 -1.38 36.48 -9.73
N VAL A 1016 -2.49 35.90 -10.18
CA VAL A 1016 -2.55 34.48 -10.54
C VAL A 1016 -1.92 34.23 -11.92
N SER A 1017 -2.19 35.08 -12.89
CA SER A 1017 -1.75 34.94 -14.28
C SER A 1017 -0.38 35.57 -14.54
N ASN A 1018 -0.03 36.66 -13.84
CA ASN A 1018 1.16 37.45 -14.16
C ASN A 1018 2.03 37.77 -12.91
N LEU A 1019 1.70 37.21 -11.74
CA LEU A 1019 2.43 37.41 -10.46
C LEU A 1019 2.71 38.87 -10.12
N THR A 1020 1.81 39.76 -10.54
CA THR A 1020 1.98 41.21 -10.42
C THR A 1020 1.03 41.76 -9.36
N LEU A 1021 1.58 42.44 -8.35
CA LEU A 1021 0.82 43.13 -7.31
C LEU A 1021 0.81 44.64 -7.60
N ARG A 1022 -0.36 45.28 -7.54
CA ARG A 1022 -0.48 46.73 -7.74
C ARG A 1022 -1.18 47.41 -6.57
N VAL A 1023 -0.87 48.68 -6.39
CA VAL A 1023 -1.57 49.58 -5.47
C VAL A 1023 -2.68 50.28 -6.25
N ALA A 1024 -3.91 50.20 -5.78
CA ALA A 1024 -5.07 50.82 -6.40
C ALA A 1024 -5.88 51.65 -5.41
N LEU A 1025 -6.83 52.42 -5.93
CA LEU A 1025 -7.91 52.98 -5.12
C LEU A 1025 -8.95 51.87 -4.85
N PRO A 1026 -9.63 51.88 -3.69
CA PRO A 1026 -10.71 50.95 -3.42
C PRO A 1026 -11.78 50.97 -4.53
N PRO A 1027 -12.41 49.82 -4.83
CA PRO A 1027 -13.49 49.75 -5.81
C PRO A 1027 -14.67 50.63 -5.38
N VAL A 1028 -15.35 51.19 -6.37
CA VAL A 1028 -16.64 51.86 -6.15
C VAL A 1028 -17.72 50.79 -6.03
N LEU A 1029 -18.45 50.80 -4.91
CA LEU A 1029 -19.66 50.00 -4.75
C LEU A 1029 -20.81 50.71 -5.44
N GLU A 1030 -21.22 50.22 -6.60
CA GLU A 1030 -22.39 50.70 -7.30
C GLU A 1030 -23.65 50.08 -6.69
N ARG A 1031 -24.72 50.87 -6.67
CA ARG A 1031 -26.04 50.43 -6.21
C ARG A 1031 -27.11 50.91 -7.17
N THR A 1032 -27.99 50.02 -7.58
CA THR A 1032 -29.20 50.31 -8.36
C THR A 1032 -30.40 49.69 -7.67
N LEU A 1033 -31.59 50.26 -7.88
CA LEU A 1033 -32.84 49.67 -7.42
C LEU A 1033 -33.57 49.12 -8.65
N GLU A 1034 -33.62 47.81 -8.79
CA GLU A 1034 -34.29 47.14 -9.90
C GLU A 1034 -35.74 46.75 -9.53
N GLY A 1035 -36.68 47.07 -10.42
CA GLY A 1035 -38.10 46.72 -10.25
C GLY A 1035 -38.76 47.27 -8.99
N GLY A 1036 -38.17 48.30 -8.36
CA GLY A 1036 -38.66 48.91 -7.12
C GLY A 1036 -38.56 48.03 -5.86
N THR A 1037 -38.06 46.81 -5.98
CA THR A 1037 -38.12 45.78 -4.91
C THR A 1037 -36.77 45.10 -4.66
N ASN A 1038 -35.76 45.31 -5.50
CA ASN A 1038 -34.46 44.67 -5.35
C ASN A 1038 -33.32 45.70 -5.38
N LEU A 1039 -32.59 45.83 -4.27
CA LEU A 1039 -31.32 46.57 -4.23
C LEU A 1039 -30.25 45.69 -4.85
N VAL A 1040 -29.69 46.17 -5.94
CA VAL A 1040 -28.67 45.49 -6.71
C VAL A 1040 -27.35 46.18 -6.43
N PHE A 1041 -26.41 45.43 -5.86
CA PHE A 1041 -25.05 45.88 -5.63
C PHE A 1041 -24.13 45.27 -6.65
N SER A 1042 -23.32 46.09 -7.29
CA SER A 1042 -22.27 45.66 -8.22
C SER A 1042 -20.96 46.36 -7.93
N TRP A 1043 -19.87 45.66 -8.22
CA TRP A 1043 -18.54 46.22 -8.22
C TRP A 1043 -17.74 45.62 -9.38
N PRO A 1044 -16.60 46.23 -9.77
CA PRO A 1044 -15.86 45.78 -10.93
C PRO A 1044 -15.40 44.32 -10.77
N THR A 1045 -15.46 43.55 -11.86
CA THR A 1045 -15.24 42.09 -11.87
C THR A 1045 -13.84 41.68 -11.41
N ASN A 1046 -12.86 42.57 -11.51
CA ASN A 1046 -11.49 42.35 -11.02
C ASN A 1046 -11.39 42.38 -9.48
N TYR A 1047 -12.44 42.78 -8.77
CA TYR A 1047 -12.53 42.74 -7.29
C TYR A 1047 -13.42 41.58 -6.79
N ARG A 1048 -13.56 40.49 -7.56
CA ARG A 1048 -14.10 39.22 -7.02
C ARG A 1048 -13.21 38.74 -5.86
N GLY A 1049 -13.80 38.16 -4.83
CA GLY A 1049 -13.15 37.89 -3.55
C GLY A 1049 -13.45 38.93 -2.46
N TRP A 1050 -13.80 40.17 -2.82
CA TRP A 1050 -14.32 41.16 -1.86
C TRP A 1050 -15.71 40.75 -1.38
N ARG A 1051 -16.04 41.12 -0.13
CA ARG A 1051 -17.32 40.77 0.48
C ARG A 1051 -18.18 42.01 0.68
N LEU A 1052 -19.44 41.88 0.29
CA LEU A 1052 -20.44 42.87 0.67
C LEU A 1052 -20.76 42.62 2.14
N GLU A 1053 -20.56 43.63 2.97
CA GLU A 1053 -20.95 43.59 4.37
C GLU A 1053 -22.10 44.55 4.60
N TYR A 1054 -22.91 44.21 5.58
CA TYR A 1054 -24.04 45.01 5.99
C TYR A 1054 -24.08 45.22 7.49
N GLN A 1055 -24.78 46.26 7.89
CA GLN A 1055 -25.04 46.58 9.27
C GLN A 1055 -26.46 47.13 9.41
N THR A 1056 -27.15 46.72 10.48
CA THR A 1056 -28.55 47.08 10.72
C THR A 1056 -28.75 48.29 11.62
N ASN A 1057 -27.69 49.08 11.85
CA ASN A 1057 -27.76 50.27 12.68
C ASN A 1057 -28.71 51.31 12.07
N SER A 1058 -29.45 52.02 12.93
CA SER A 1058 -30.26 53.15 12.49
C SER A 1058 -29.38 54.32 12.01
N LEU A 1059 -29.92 55.23 11.19
CA LEU A 1059 -29.19 56.43 10.75
C LEU A 1059 -28.72 57.29 11.93
N THR A 1060 -29.46 57.29 13.05
CA THR A 1060 -29.11 58.03 14.27
C THR A 1060 -27.93 57.42 15.02
N VAL A 1061 -27.75 56.09 14.96
CA VAL A 1061 -26.61 55.40 15.59
C VAL A 1061 -25.36 55.47 14.72
N GLY A 1062 -25.52 55.49 13.39
CA GLY A 1062 -24.40 55.57 12.44
C GLY A 1062 -23.61 54.27 12.32
N LEU A 1063 -22.41 54.34 11.73
CA LEU A 1063 -21.52 53.19 11.50
C LEU A 1063 -20.86 52.74 12.82
N SER A 1064 -20.78 51.44 13.06
CA SER A 1064 -19.97 50.85 14.16
C SER A 1064 -19.24 49.59 13.69
N THR A 1065 -18.69 48.77 14.61
CA THR A 1065 -17.81 47.63 14.26
C THR A 1065 -18.54 46.30 14.02
N ASN A 1066 -19.87 46.22 14.22
CA ASN A 1066 -20.69 45.01 14.10
C ASN A 1066 -21.14 44.69 12.67
N TRP A 1067 -20.21 44.72 11.71
CA TRP A 1067 -20.49 44.36 10.32
C TRP A 1067 -20.67 42.86 10.15
N THR A 1068 -21.61 42.47 9.30
CA THR A 1068 -21.87 41.06 8.97
C THR A 1068 -21.76 40.86 7.46
N THR A 1069 -21.09 39.77 7.06
CA THR A 1069 -20.92 39.41 5.64
C THR A 1069 -22.22 38.93 5.03
N VAL A 1070 -22.50 39.39 3.82
CA VAL A 1070 -23.52 38.81 2.95
C VAL A 1070 -23.03 37.45 2.46
N GLY A 1071 -23.77 36.38 2.79
CA GLY A 1071 -23.42 35.01 2.39
C GLY A 1071 -23.21 34.87 0.88
N GLY A 1072 -22.10 34.26 0.48
CA GLY A 1072 -21.75 34.01 -0.93
C GLY A 1072 -21.20 35.22 -1.71
N SER A 1073 -21.16 36.43 -1.14
CA SER A 1073 -20.72 37.63 -1.87
C SER A 1073 -19.27 37.56 -2.35
N PHE A 1074 -18.42 36.81 -1.66
CA PHE A 1074 -17.00 36.64 -2.01
C PHE A 1074 -16.77 35.81 -3.29
N LEU A 1075 -17.77 35.04 -3.75
CA LEU A 1075 -17.69 34.24 -4.97
C LEU A 1075 -18.12 35.01 -6.24
N THR A 1076 -18.65 36.22 -6.09
CA THR A 1076 -19.27 37.01 -7.16
C THR A 1076 -18.82 38.48 -7.11
N ASN A 1077 -19.25 39.29 -8.07
CA ASN A 1077 -19.08 40.75 -8.08
C ASN A 1077 -20.42 41.51 -8.16
N TYR A 1078 -21.51 40.78 -7.94
CA TYR A 1078 -22.88 41.26 -8.06
C TYR A 1078 -23.75 40.51 -7.05
N VAL A 1079 -24.56 41.25 -6.28
CA VAL A 1079 -25.45 40.71 -5.26
C VAL A 1079 -26.80 41.42 -5.33
N VAL A 1080 -27.88 40.64 -5.32
CA VAL A 1080 -29.25 41.17 -5.24
C VAL A 1080 -29.78 40.99 -3.83
N VAL A 1081 -30.23 42.09 -3.23
CA VAL A 1081 -30.84 42.12 -1.90
C VAL A 1081 -32.29 42.61 -2.04
N PRO A 1082 -33.29 41.76 -1.78
CA PRO A 1082 -34.69 42.18 -1.78
C PRO A 1082 -34.95 43.25 -0.70
N VAL A 1083 -35.68 44.30 -1.07
CA VAL A 1083 -36.09 45.39 -0.18
C VAL A 1083 -37.46 45.04 0.41
N GLY A 1084 -37.55 44.95 1.74
CA GLY A 1084 -38.85 44.89 2.43
C GLY A 1084 -39.40 43.51 2.80
N GLN A 1085 -38.70 42.41 2.50
CA GLN A 1085 -39.11 41.06 2.91
C GLN A 1085 -38.05 40.36 3.76
N GLY A 1086 -38.46 39.89 4.94
CA GLY A 1086 -37.64 39.03 5.80
C GLY A 1086 -37.44 37.66 5.14
N TYR A 1087 -36.35 37.50 4.41
CA TYR A 1087 -35.88 36.18 3.98
C TYR A 1087 -35.26 35.46 5.17
N THR A 1088 -35.40 34.13 5.25
CA THR A 1088 -34.88 33.32 6.37
C THR A 1088 -33.37 33.41 6.58
N ASN A 1089 -32.62 33.93 5.60
CA ASN A 1089 -31.16 34.13 5.66
C ASN A 1089 -30.76 35.62 5.78
N TRP A 1090 -31.72 36.53 5.95
CA TRP A 1090 -31.52 37.98 5.98
C TRP A 1090 -32.38 38.65 7.05
N PRO A 1091 -31.84 39.57 7.87
CA PRO A 1091 -32.64 40.21 8.91
C PRO A 1091 -33.78 41.04 8.30
N PRO A 1092 -35.02 40.90 8.80
CA PRO A 1092 -36.18 41.65 8.29
C PRO A 1092 -36.00 43.16 8.50
N ASN A 1093 -36.13 43.92 7.41
CA ASN A 1093 -36.42 45.36 7.38
C ASN A 1093 -35.57 46.29 8.27
N SER A 1094 -34.24 46.14 8.33
CA SER A 1094 -33.40 47.09 9.08
C SER A 1094 -31.97 47.27 8.59
N THR A 1095 -31.61 46.91 7.35
CA THR A 1095 -30.23 47.18 6.87
C THR A 1095 -30.13 48.58 6.27
N ILE A 1096 -29.39 49.48 6.93
CA ILE A 1096 -29.23 50.87 6.49
C ILE A 1096 -27.89 51.10 5.81
N PHE A 1097 -26.85 50.42 6.28
CA PHE A 1097 -25.49 50.61 5.79
C PHE A 1097 -24.97 49.35 5.13
N TYR A 1098 -24.42 49.54 3.94
CA TYR A 1098 -23.68 48.54 3.20
C TYR A 1098 -22.28 49.07 2.97
N ARG A 1099 -21.29 48.20 3.07
CA ARG A 1099 -19.93 48.50 2.62
C ARG A 1099 -19.38 47.34 1.83
N LEU A 1100 -18.49 47.66 0.91
CA LEU A 1100 -17.67 46.65 0.29
C LEU A 1100 -16.39 46.54 1.12
N ALA A 1101 -16.10 45.35 1.62
CA ALA A 1101 -14.96 45.08 2.48
C ALA A 1101 -13.95 44.18 1.75
N HIS A 1102 -12.68 44.58 1.82
CA HIS A 1102 -11.57 43.74 1.37
C HIS A 1102 -11.40 42.55 2.34
N PRO A 1103 -11.06 41.34 1.86
CA PRO A 1103 -10.67 40.18 2.67
C PRO A 1103 -9.64 40.46 3.75
#